data_AF-A0A9P1G727-F1
#
_entry.id   AF-A0A9P1G727-F1
#
_cell.length_a   1.000
_cell.length_b   1.000
_cell.length_c   1.000
_cell.angle_alpha   90.00
_cell.angle_beta   90.00
_cell.angle_gamma   90.00
#
_symmetry.space_group_name_H-M   'P 1'
#
loop_
_entity.id
_entity.type
_entity.pdbx_description
1 polymer ?
#
loop_
_entity_poly.entity_id
_entity_poly.type
_entity_poly.pdbx_seq_one_letter_code
_entity_poly.pdbx_strand_id
1 'polypeptide(L)'
;MAGEARRDGATQPAHPACVFQAFKRRDGPLQEHMSMLNAQREQTLRAEGARRELLRRWRVEAEEDAQRFHEEEAAKKQRTFETRRQFDEERREQMAIAKQRQEERQKAEFEEGVLFRLPHVGDAKVTATACDAMMESTPCQGRVTISGDVYQINGKEVVLMGGNYVVKAQPYYPPLEVVRSNAQSMFQGAQNMAYVPPPASNGAARPVVPCVRLGAMMEAALKEKGTTADESFKSTLEGVVKTFQEEGVYVFLDMHQDACSTTNGGEGFPWWATVDFQQRAGCKLEQCCCCCCFSRWCCECWPDSCRTPYITTPVYPLQPFFCLCNCAARLCNLDIVTYDQDPVPWEPYSVGSEGNPAWMNVGNASMRRNNADSQWSRLLTTAQVQNTARRIYASKHNDADRAIFFDPFVSLVKYLCSVWEKYDNVIAVELMNEPPIAGLPDICYVLTVWSKILAFQADVMAELEKDATVPKSPIAIANFTSTVEGESWFIKLLTCCPCSGTPREAKKIFDSFAQQNRLILSFHFYSPPATGSFEEVIQLAKKNAIKLGGIPIFLSEYFENGAQLMADKLAVAVNQGANAVTYWQYVDRDYTQQDGWYIYTEEVQALGGVVSNAGIINTPGWDVYKTTVADGTFWGAYITGAGGGRQNVLELVPATNVSASLPVPWPKNYTSLHHGLKCDPESSDCAKDAKEAKDL
;
A
#
# COMPACT_ATOMS: atom_id res chain seq x y z
N MET A 1 7.78 62.75 34.58
CA MET A 1 8.99 63.55 34.33
C MET A 1 8.96 63.97 32.88
N ALA A 2 9.05 65.27 32.66
CA ALA A 2 8.79 65.97 31.40
C ALA A 2 10.03 66.01 30.48
N GLY A 3 9.82 66.37 29.21
CA GLY A 3 10.86 66.73 28.26
C GLY A 3 10.29 67.41 27.02
N GLU A 4 10.00 68.71 27.14
CA GLU A 4 9.74 69.66 26.04
C GLU A 4 11.04 70.15 25.37
N ALA A 5 10.99 70.49 24.08
CA ALA A 5 11.78 71.59 23.51
C ALA A 5 11.11 72.19 22.25
N ARG A 6 10.94 73.52 22.27
CA ARG A 6 10.39 74.42 21.22
C ARG A 6 11.49 74.99 20.31
N ARG A 7 11.16 75.40 19.07
CA ARG A 7 11.06 76.82 18.60
C ARG A 7 11.12 76.98 17.07
N ASP A 8 10.04 77.56 16.54
CA ASP A 8 9.87 78.72 15.64
C ASP A 8 10.98 79.17 14.66
N GLY A 9 10.54 79.42 13.41
CA GLY A 9 11.18 80.31 12.44
C GLY A 9 10.21 80.70 11.32
N ALA A 10 9.72 81.94 11.35
CA ALA A 10 8.80 82.53 10.38
C ALA A 10 9.54 83.08 9.14
N THR A 11 8.95 82.94 7.94
CA THR A 11 9.38 83.62 6.71
C THR A 11 8.20 84.26 5.97
N GLN A 12 8.46 85.48 5.49
CA GLN A 12 7.54 86.41 4.83
C GLN A 12 7.06 85.94 3.44
N PRO A 13 5.91 86.44 2.93
CA PRO A 13 5.46 86.18 1.57
C PRO A 13 6.12 87.13 0.56
N ALA A 14 6.71 86.58 -0.50
CA ALA A 14 7.22 87.34 -1.64
C ALA A 14 6.15 87.55 -2.73
N HIS A 15 6.19 88.75 -3.32
CA HIS A 15 5.30 89.32 -4.33
C HIS A 15 5.20 88.51 -5.65
N PRO A 16 4.03 88.42 -6.30
CA PRO A 16 3.86 87.76 -7.59
C PRO A 16 3.90 88.78 -8.75
N ALA A 17 5.04 88.95 -9.41
CA ALA A 17 5.07 89.78 -10.64
C ALA A 17 6.16 89.45 -11.70
N CYS A 18 6.95 88.38 -11.56
CA CYS A 18 8.09 88.14 -12.49
C CYS A 18 8.20 86.72 -13.07
N VAL A 19 7.09 86.02 -13.37
CA VAL A 19 7.16 84.64 -13.94
C VAL A 19 6.53 84.51 -15.34
N PHE A 20 5.98 85.58 -15.93
CA PHE A 20 5.18 85.45 -17.17
C PHE A 20 5.91 85.67 -18.51
N GLN A 21 7.24 85.77 -18.55
CA GLN A 21 7.99 85.95 -19.81
C GLN A 21 8.95 84.80 -20.19
N ALA A 22 8.99 83.69 -19.43
CA ALA A 22 9.85 82.54 -19.76
C ALA A 22 9.15 81.39 -20.51
N PHE A 23 7.83 81.47 -20.75
CA PHE A 23 7.04 80.32 -21.24
C PHE A 23 6.78 80.25 -22.75
N LYS A 24 7.32 81.16 -23.58
CA LYS A 24 7.02 81.19 -25.04
C LYS A 24 8.09 80.58 -25.97
N ARG A 25 9.05 79.80 -25.47
CA ARG A 25 10.11 79.16 -26.31
C ARG A 25 10.42 77.69 -25.97
N ARG A 26 9.42 76.89 -25.58
CA ARG A 26 9.62 75.45 -25.26
C ARG A 26 8.58 74.49 -25.84
N ASP A 27 7.89 74.85 -26.92
CA ASP A 27 6.86 73.96 -27.50
C ASP A 27 7.40 72.90 -28.47
N GLY A 28 8.61 73.09 -29.02
CA GLY A 28 9.22 72.12 -29.95
C GLY A 28 9.58 70.75 -29.34
N PRO A 29 10.29 70.69 -28.19
CA PRO A 29 10.73 69.42 -27.60
C PRO A 29 9.58 68.54 -27.08
N LEU A 30 8.46 69.15 -26.69
CA LEU A 30 7.31 68.43 -26.15
C LEU A 30 6.57 67.65 -27.25
N GLN A 31 6.49 68.23 -28.45
CA GLN A 31 5.79 67.63 -29.58
C GLN A 31 6.55 66.43 -30.16
N GLU A 32 7.88 66.50 -30.21
CA GLU A 32 8.74 65.37 -30.59
C GLU A 32 8.69 64.23 -29.56
N HIS A 33 8.67 64.56 -28.27
CA HIS A 33 8.55 63.56 -27.20
C HIS A 33 7.20 62.83 -27.23
N MET A 34 6.11 63.56 -27.46
CA MET A 34 4.78 62.96 -27.60
C MET A 34 4.65 62.08 -28.86
N SER A 35 5.29 62.46 -29.96
CA SER A 35 5.36 61.64 -31.19
C SER A 35 6.08 60.32 -30.93
N MET A 36 7.21 60.35 -30.22
CA MET A 36 7.98 59.15 -29.86
C MET A 36 7.19 58.20 -28.95
N LEU A 37 6.51 58.73 -27.94
CA LEU A 37 5.67 57.93 -27.03
C LEU A 37 4.50 57.27 -27.78
N ASN A 38 3.88 57.98 -28.72
CA ASN A 38 2.81 57.41 -29.55
C ASN A 38 3.34 56.30 -30.46
N ALA A 39 4.51 56.47 -31.09
CA ALA A 39 5.14 55.43 -31.90
C ALA A 39 5.50 54.19 -31.08
N GLN A 40 6.03 54.37 -29.85
CA GLN A 40 6.35 53.26 -28.95
C GLN A 40 5.08 52.52 -28.51
N ARG A 41 4.00 53.25 -28.19
CA ARG A 41 2.70 52.67 -27.85
C ARG A 41 2.12 51.85 -29.00
N GLU A 42 2.18 52.34 -30.24
CA GLU A 42 1.75 51.58 -31.42
C GLU A 42 2.57 50.31 -31.63
N GLN A 43 3.89 50.37 -31.41
CA GLN A 43 4.75 49.20 -31.51
C GLN A 43 4.41 48.15 -30.44
N THR A 44 4.14 48.57 -29.20
CA THR A 44 3.67 47.67 -28.13
C THR A 44 2.33 47.03 -28.48
N LEU A 45 1.36 47.80 -28.98
CA LEU A 45 0.06 47.27 -29.38
C LEU A 45 0.16 46.25 -30.53
N ARG A 46 1.05 46.49 -31.50
CA ARG A 46 1.32 45.52 -32.58
C ARG A 46 1.96 44.23 -32.05
N ALA A 47 2.91 44.35 -31.12
CA ALA A 47 3.55 43.19 -30.48
C ALA A 47 2.55 42.36 -29.64
N GLU A 48 1.65 43.03 -28.90
CA GLU A 48 0.57 42.35 -28.17
C GLU A 48 -0.42 41.66 -29.11
N GLY A 49 -0.79 42.29 -30.22
CA GLY A 49 -1.63 41.68 -31.26
C GLY A 49 -0.99 40.41 -31.85
N ALA A 50 0.30 40.46 -32.20
CA ALA A 50 1.03 39.31 -32.70
C ALA A 50 1.13 38.18 -31.65
N ARG A 51 1.36 38.52 -30.38
CA ARG A 51 1.38 37.55 -29.27
C ARG A 51 0.03 36.87 -29.07
N ARG A 52 -1.08 37.62 -29.15
CA ARG A 52 -2.43 37.06 -29.04
C ARG A 52 -2.75 36.10 -30.19
N GLU A 53 -2.33 36.42 -31.41
CA GLU A 53 -2.55 35.53 -32.56
C GLU A 53 -1.71 34.25 -32.45
N LEU A 54 -0.45 34.35 -31.98
CA LEU A 54 0.38 33.17 -31.71
C LEU A 54 -0.25 32.25 -30.66
N LEU A 55 -0.75 32.82 -29.55
CA LEU A 55 -1.44 32.05 -28.51
C LEU A 55 -2.74 31.41 -29.02
N ARG A 56 -3.46 32.07 -29.92
CA ARG A 56 -4.66 31.51 -30.56
C ARG A 56 -4.31 30.30 -31.42
N ARG A 57 -3.24 30.38 -32.22
CA ARG A 57 -2.74 29.26 -33.03
C ARG A 57 -2.32 28.08 -32.17
N TRP A 58 -1.55 28.31 -31.11
CA TRP A 58 -1.15 27.25 -30.17
C TRP A 58 -2.34 26.59 -29.47
N ARG A 59 -3.40 27.34 -29.14
CA ARG A 59 -4.61 26.74 -28.57
C ARG A 59 -5.29 25.80 -29.58
N VAL A 60 -5.43 26.22 -30.84
CA VAL A 60 -6.04 25.37 -31.89
C VAL A 60 -5.19 24.12 -32.14
N GLU A 61 -3.87 24.26 -32.26
CA GLU A 61 -2.96 23.12 -32.42
C GLU A 61 -3.05 22.14 -31.23
N ALA A 62 -3.12 22.66 -29.99
CA ALA A 62 -3.29 21.83 -28.80
C ALA A 62 -4.67 21.13 -28.73
N GLU A 63 -5.73 21.77 -29.21
CA GLU A 63 -7.06 21.16 -29.30
C GLU A 63 -7.09 20.04 -30.35
N GLU A 64 -6.44 20.23 -31.50
CA GLU A 64 -6.29 19.20 -32.53
C GLU A 64 -5.43 18.02 -32.06
N ASP A 65 -4.33 18.28 -31.35
CA ASP A 65 -3.49 17.23 -30.74
C ASP A 65 -4.26 16.43 -29.68
N ALA A 66 -5.03 17.12 -28.83
CA ALA A 66 -5.87 16.46 -27.83
C ALA A 66 -6.94 15.58 -28.49
N GLN A 67 -7.55 16.05 -29.59
CA GLN A 67 -8.52 15.26 -30.33
C GLN A 67 -7.87 14.01 -30.97
N ARG A 68 -6.71 14.15 -31.61
CA ARG A 68 -5.95 12.99 -32.15
C ARG A 68 -5.63 11.98 -31.07
N PHE A 69 -5.15 12.43 -29.91
CA PHE A 69 -4.84 11.56 -28.78
C PHE A 69 -6.09 10.80 -28.30
N HIS A 70 -7.25 11.46 -28.21
CA HIS A 70 -8.50 10.81 -27.82
C HIS A 70 -8.98 9.77 -28.84
N GLU A 71 -8.82 10.03 -30.14
CA GLU A 71 -9.15 9.08 -31.21
C GLU A 71 -8.22 7.85 -31.18
N GLU A 72 -6.92 8.05 -30.96
CA GLU A 72 -5.95 6.95 -30.81
C GLU A 72 -6.22 6.09 -29.57
N GLU A 73 -6.53 6.70 -28.44
CA GLU A 73 -6.89 5.99 -27.21
C GLU A 73 -8.22 5.23 -27.36
N ALA A 74 -9.21 5.80 -28.05
CA ALA A 74 -10.45 5.09 -28.36
C ALA A 74 -10.19 3.86 -29.25
N ALA A 75 -9.37 4.01 -30.29
CA ALA A 75 -8.98 2.89 -31.16
C ALA A 75 -8.19 1.81 -30.42
N LYS A 76 -7.31 2.21 -29.48
CA LYS A 76 -6.56 1.27 -28.63
C LYS A 76 -7.49 0.50 -27.70
N LYS A 77 -8.45 1.18 -27.04
CA LYS A 77 -9.46 0.54 -26.19
C LYS A 77 -10.32 -0.46 -26.97
N GLN A 78 -10.71 -0.11 -28.20
CA GLN A 78 -11.46 -1.01 -29.06
C GLN A 78 -10.65 -2.27 -29.42
N ARG A 79 -9.37 -2.12 -29.81
CA ARG A 79 -8.49 -3.27 -30.06
C ARG A 79 -8.34 -4.17 -28.82
N THR A 80 -8.13 -3.58 -27.64
CA THR A 80 -8.05 -4.34 -26.39
C THR A 80 -9.36 -5.08 -26.07
N PHE A 81 -10.51 -4.46 -26.31
CA PHE A 81 -11.81 -5.10 -26.13
C PHE A 81 -11.99 -6.27 -27.09
N GLU A 82 -11.63 -6.13 -28.36
CA GLU A 82 -11.70 -7.21 -29.36
C GLU A 82 -10.76 -8.37 -29.02
N THR A 83 -9.51 -8.10 -28.61
CA THR A 83 -8.57 -9.14 -28.15
C THR A 83 -9.10 -9.88 -26.92
N ARG A 84 -9.70 -9.16 -25.96
CA ARG A 84 -10.30 -9.78 -24.77
C ARG A 84 -11.50 -10.65 -25.13
N ARG A 85 -12.34 -10.21 -26.07
CA ARG A 85 -13.47 -10.99 -26.57
C ARG A 85 -12.99 -12.28 -27.23
N GLN A 86 -11.95 -12.23 -28.05
CA GLN A 86 -11.34 -13.41 -28.66
C GLN A 86 -10.80 -14.39 -27.61
N PHE A 87 -10.09 -13.88 -26.59
CA PHE A 87 -9.60 -14.72 -25.50
C PHE A 87 -10.72 -15.39 -24.69
N ASP A 88 -11.82 -14.66 -24.43
CA ASP A 88 -12.99 -15.21 -23.74
C ASP A 88 -13.73 -16.26 -24.60
N GLU A 89 -13.78 -16.08 -25.92
CA GLU A 89 -14.32 -17.06 -26.87
C GLU A 89 -13.45 -18.35 -26.88
N GLU A 90 -12.13 -18.23 -27.02
CA GLU A 90 -11.18 -19.35 -26.96
C GLU A 90 -11.25 -20.10 -25.61
N ARG A 91 -11.36 -19.35 -24.50
CA ARG A 91 -11.49 -19.94 -23.16
C ARG A 91 -12.80 -20.72 -23.00
N ARG A 92 -13.92 -20.22 -23.54
CA ARG A 92 -15.21 -20.95 -23.54
C ARG A 92 -15.10 -22.23 -24.34
N GLU A 93 -14.42 -22.21 -25.49
CA GLU A 93 -14.18 -23.39 -26.31
C GLU A 93 -13.31 -24.42 -25.56
N GLN A 94 -12.23 -24.00 -24.91
CA GLN A 94 -11.40 -24.89 -24.10
C GLN A 94 -12.15 -25.50 -22.91
N MET A 95 -13.01 -24.73 -22.23
CA MET A 95 -13.87 -25.25 -21.16
C MET A 95 -14.88 -26.26 -21.68
N ALA A 96 -15.47 -26.03 -22.85
CA ALA A 96 -16.40 -26.98 -23.48
C ALA A 96 -15.69 -28.30 -23.81
N ILE A 97 -14.47 -28.25 -24.37
CA ILE A 97 -13.64 -29.42 -24.64
C ILE A 97 -13.28 -30.17 -23.36
N ALA A 98 -12.88 -29.45 -22.30
CA ALA A 98 -12.53 -30.06 -21.01
C ALA A 98 -13.74 -30.75 -20.37
N LYS A 99 -14.91 -30.11 -20.40
CA LYS A 99 -16.17 -30.70 -19.91
C LYS A 99 -16.53 -31.96 -20.69
N GLN A 100 -16.44 -31.92 -22.02
CA GLN A 100 -16.69 -33.11 -22.85
C GLN A 100 -15.75 -34.27 -22.50
N ARG A 101 -14.45 -33.99 -22.32
CA ARG A 101 -13.48 -35.03 -21.90
C ARG A 101 -13.79 -35.61 -20.52
N GLN A 102 -14.28 -34.79 -19.59
CA GLN A 102 -14.71 -35.25 -18.28
C GLN A 102 -15.94 -36.15 -18.38
N GLU A 103 -16.94 -35.78 -19.18
CA GLU A 103 -18.13 -36.60 -19.44
C GLU A 103 -17.77 -37.93 -20.12
N GLU A 104 -16.85 -37.92 -21.10
CA GLU A 104 -16.32 -39.12 -21.75
C GLU A 104 -15.58 -40.03 -20.76
N ARG A 105 -14.78 -39.46 -19.86
CA ARG A 105 -14.08 -40.21 -18.80
C ARG A 105 -15.06 -40.84 -17.80
N GLN A 106 -16.05 -40.09 -17.34
CA GLN A 106 -17.09 -40.60 -16.44
C GLN A 106 -17.90 -41.72 -17.10
N LYS A 107 -18.19 -41.59 -18.40
CA LYS A 107 -18.86 -42.63 -19.18
C LYS A 107 -17.98 -43.87 -19.31
N ALA A 108 -16.68 -43.72 -19.59
CA ALA A 108 -15.74 -44.84 -19.65
C ALA A 108 -15.60 -45.55 -18.29
N GLU A 109 -15.49 -44.80 -17.19
CA GLU A 109 -15.44 -45.34 -15.83
C GLU A 109 -16.74 -46.07 -15.46
N PHE A 110 -17.90 -45.58 -15.91
CA PHE A 110 -19.19 -46.25 -15.74
C PHE A 110 -19.27 -47.54 -16.58
N GLU A 111 -18.81 -47.52 -17.83
CA GLU A 111 -18.80 -48.70 -18.71
C GLU A 111 -17.81 -49.78 -18.23
N GLU A 112 -16.63 -49.39 -17.73
CA GLU A 112 -15.67 -50.31 -17.09
C GLU A 112 -16.17 -50.82 -15.74
N GLY A 113 -16.85 -49.98 -14.95
CA GLY A 113 -17.45 -50.34 -13.65
C GLY A 113 -18.61 -51.34 -13.75
N VAL A 114 -19.31 -51.38 -14.89
CA VAL A 114 -20.39 -52.35 -15.14
C VAL A 114 -19.86 -53.74 -15.55
N LEU A 115 -18.60 -53.85 -15.96
CA LEU A 115 -18.00 -55.13 -16.36
C LEU A 115 -17.41 -55.96 -15.20
N PHE A 116 -17.35 -55.42 -13.98
CA PHE A 116 -17.02 -56.20 -12.79
C PHE A 116 -18.27 -56.90 -12.23
N ARG A 117 -18.77 -57.91 -12.95
CA ARG A 117 -19.55 -58.99 -12.33
C ARG A 117 -18.63 -59.72 -11.35
N LEU A 118 -18.94 -59.55 -10.07
CA LEU A 118 -18.39 -60.31 -8.94
C LEU A 118 -18.23 -61.80 -9.29
N PRO A 119 -16.99 -62.36 -9.30
CA PRO A 119 -16.82 -63.77 -9.10
C PRO A 119 -17.15 -64.09 -7.64
N HIS A 120 -17.88 -65.18 -7.46
CA HIS A 120 -18.18 -65.74 -6.15
C HIS A 120 -16.93 -65.87 -5.28
N VAL A 121 -17.10 -65.46 -4.02
CA VAL A 121 -16.17 -65.55 -2.91
C VAL A 121 -15.60 -66.97 -2.79
N GLY A 122 -14.29 -67.07 -2.98
CA GLY A 122 -13.47 -68.22 -2.62
C GLY A 122 -12.10 -67.72 -2.17
N ASP A 123 -11.91 -67.69 -0.85
CA ASP A 123 -10.66 -67.62 -0.08
C ASP A 123 -9.39 -67.13 -0.79
N ALA A 124 -9.07 -65.84 -0.62
CA ALA A 124 -7.68 -65.37 -0.67
C ALA A 124 -7.48 -64.12 0.19
N LYS A 125 -6.72 -64.29 1.29
CA LYS A 125 -6.11 -63.19 2.05
C LYS A 125 -5.16 -62.42 1.14
N VAL A 126 -5.57 -61.23 0.70
CA VAL A 126 -4.65 -60.23 0.14
C VAL A 126 -4.69 -59.02 1.07
N THR A 127 -3.55 -58.74 1.67
CA THR A 127 -3.30 -57.63 2.59
C THR A 127 -3.37 -56.30 1.85
N ALA A 128 -4.55 -55.68 1.87
CA ALA A 128 -4.74 -54.26 1.61
C ALA A 128 -4.33 -53.48 2.87
N THR A 129 -3.11 -52.91 2.88
CA THR A 129 -2.60 -52.15 4.03
C THR A 129 -1.89 -50.85 3.66
N ALA A 130 -1.92 -50.42 2.40
CA ALA A 130 -1.19 -49.22 1.97
C ALA A 130 -2.07 -48.03 1.55
N CYS A 131 -3.29 -48.25 1.03
CA CYS A 131 -4.17 -47.14 0.62
C CYS A 131 -5.06 -46.61 1.75
N ASP A 132 -5.44 -47.44 2.72
CA ASP A 132 -6.30 -47.00 3.82
C ASP A 132 -5.58 -46.11 4.86
N ALA A 133 -4.24 -46.13 4.88
CA ALA A 133 -3.44 -45.28 5.77
C ALA A 133 -3.35 -43.81 5.34
N MET A 134 -3.85 -43.43 4.15
CA MET A 134 -3.78 -42.05 3.65
C MET A 134 -5.03 -41.20 3.93
N MET A 135 -6.14 -41.79 4.41
CA MET A 135 -7.41 -41.04 4.61
C MET A 135 -7.79 -40.77 6.08
N GLU A 136 -7.01 -41.23 7.06
CA GLU A 136 -7.15 -40.84 8.47
C GLU A 136 -6.20 -39.69 8.86
N SER A 137 -5.95 -38.72 7.97
CA SER A 137 -5.20 -37.51 8.36
C SER A 137 -6.08 -36.63 9.26
N THR A 138 -6.09 -36.93 10.55
CA THR A 138 -6.60 -36.01 11.58
C THR A 138 -6.03 -34.63 11.30
N PRO A 139 -6.86 -33.56 11.28
CA PRO A 139 -6.38 -32.21 11.02
C PRO A 139 -5.18 -31.90 11.91
N CYS A 140 -4.15 -31.24 11.35
CA CYS A 140 -3.01 -30.80 12.16
C CYS A 140 -3.50 -29.75 13.16
N GLN A 141 -3.85 -30.19 14.36
CA GLN A 141 -4.29 -29.35 15.47
C GLN A 141 -3.13 -29.10 16.43
N GLY A 142 -3.04 -27.89 16.96
CA GLY A 142 -2.05 -27.48 17.94
C GLY A 142 -1.48 -26.12 17.60
N ARG A 143 -0.55 -25.64 18.42
CA ARG A 143 0.09 -24.36 18.20
C ARG A 143 1.17 -24.44 17.13
N VAL A 144 1.22 -23.44 16.25
CA VAL A 144 2.38 -23.26 15.36
C VAL A 144 3.58 -22.77 16.19
N THR A 145 4.66 -23.54 16.15
CA THR A 145 5.96 -23.17 16.70
C THR A 145 6.95 -22.93 15.57
N ILE A 146 7.95 -22.08 15.80
CA ILE A 146 9.05 -21.85 14.86
C ILE A 146 10.25 -22.67 15.32
N SER A 147 10.99 -23.24 14.36
CA SER A 147 12.28 -23.90 14.62
C SER A 147 13.23 -23.55 13.48
N GLY A 148 14.15 -22.60 13.69
CA GLY A 148 14.98 -22.09 12.59
C GLY A 148 14.12 -21.36 11.56
N ASP A 149 14.14 -21.81 10.30
CA ASP A 149 13.43 -21.19 9.17
C ASP A 149 12.11 -21.90 8.78
N VAL A 150 11.63 -22.82 9.61
CA VAL A 150 10.41 -23.61 9.38
C VAL A 150 9.35 -23.40 10.45
N TYR A 151 8.09 -23.61 10.04
CA TYR A 151 6.92 -23.67 10.92
C TYR A 151 6.60 -25.12 11.25
N GLN A 152 6.22 -25.39 12.50
CA GLN A 152 5.90 -26.74 12.97
C GLN A 152 4.61 -26.76 13.78
N ILE A 153 3.85 -27.86 13.68
CA ILE A 153 2.76 -28.20 14.59
C ILE A 153 3.08 -29.56 15.18
N ASN A 154 3.14 -29.65 16.51
CA ASN A 154 3.52 -30.87 17.24
C ASN A 154 4.84 -31.50 16.74
N GLY A 155 5.83 -30.64 16.41
CA GLY A 155 7.15 -31.06 15.90
C GLY A 155 7.19 -31.47 14.43
N LYS A 156 6.05 -31.46 13.71
CA LYS A 156 6.00 -31.74 12.27
C LYS A 156 6.06 -30.44 11.47
N GLU A 157 6.98 -30.35 10.51
CA GLU A 157 7.03 -29.21 9.59
C GLU A 157 5.74 -29.09 8.77
N VAL A 158 5.21 -27.87 8.68
CA VAL A 158 3.99 -27.54 7.92
C VAL A 158 4.25 -26.45 6.90
N VAL A 159 3.29 -26.25 6.01
CA VAL A 159 3.20 -25.11 5.10
C VAL A 159 1.91 -24.36 5.39
N LEU A 160 2.00 -23.05 5.50
CA LEU A 160 0.84 -22.19 5.75
C LEU A 160 0.46 -21.49 4.44
N MET A 161 -0.76 -21.70 3.96
CA MET A 161 -1.28 -21.07 2.74
C MET A 161 -2.66 -20.46 2.99
N GLY A 162 -2.90 -19.28 2.44
CA GLY A 162 -4.25 -18.73 2.41
C GLY A 162 -4.31 -17.32 1.88
N GLY A 163 -5.22 -16.50 2.42
CA GLY A 163 -5.48 -15.15 1.92
C GLY A 163 -5.49 -14.11 3.02
N ASN A 164 -5.30 -12.86 2.62
CA ASN A 164 -5.54 -11.70 3.48
C ASN A 164 -7.03 -11.57 3.78
N TYR A 165 -7.38 -11.28 5.03
CA TYR A 165 -8.75 -11.10 5.52
C TYR A 165 -8.81 -9.73 6.21
N VAL A 166 -8.93 -8.67 5.42
CA VAL A 166 -8.78 -7.28 5.89
C VAL A 166 -10.00 -6.46 5.49
N VAL A 167 -10.78 -6.03 6.49
CA VAL A 167 -11.86 -5.06 6.29
C VAL A 167 -11.35 -3.68 6.66
N LYS A 168 -11.25 -2.79 5.67
CA LYS A 168 -10.54 -1.51 5.81
C LYS A 168 -11.37 -0.37 6.43
N ALA A 169 -12.67 -0.60 6.58
CA ALA A 169 -13.66 0.40 6.99
C ALA A 169 -14.69 -0.23 7.95
N GLN A 170 -15.45 0.59 8.67
CA GLN A 170 -16.43 0.05 9.61
C GLN A 170 -17.60 -0.66 8.90
N PRO A 171 -18.16 -1.73 9.50
CA PRO A 171 -17.62 -2.47 10.64
C PRO A 171 -16.38 -3.28 10.25
N TYR A 172 -15.31 -3.23 11.07
CA TYR A 172 -14.00 -3.80 10.74
C TYR A 172 -13.92 -5.34 10.71
N TYR A 173 -15.05 -6.03 10.94
CA TYR A 173 -15.17 -7.48 10.80
C TYR A 173 -16.57 -7.84 10.28
N PRO A 174 -16.71 -8.88 9.44
CA PRO A 174 -18.01 -9.41 9.08
C PRO A 174 -18.64 -10.17 10.26
N PRO A 175 -19.95 -10.45 10.19
CA PRO A 175 -20.62 -11.30 11.17
C PRO A 175 -19.95 -12.66 11.34
N LEU A 176 -20.00 -13.23 12.56
CA LEU A 176 -19.28 -14.46 12.89
C LEU A 176 -19.75 -15.67 12.06
N GLU A 177 -21.01 -15.71 11.64
CA GLU A 177 -21.54 -16.74 10.75
C GLU A 177 -20.90 -16.69 9.35
N VAL A 178 -20.59 -15.50 8.84
CA VAL A 178 -19.86 -15.30 7.59
C VAL A 178 -18.41 -15.76 7.77
N VAL A 179 -17.77 -15.37 8.87
CA VAL A 179 -16.41 -15.85 9.22
C VAL A 179 -16.35 -17.37 9.28
N ARG A 180 -17.35 -18.02 9.89
CA ARG A 180 -17.44 -19.48 9.97
C ARG A 180 -17.55 -20.12 8.59
N SER A 181 -18.47 -19.63 7.76
CA SER A 181 -18.63 -20.10 6.38
C SER A 181 -17.33 -19.98 5.57
N ASN A 182 -16.63 -18.84 5.72
CA ASN A 182 -15.36 -18.60 5.05
C ASN A 182 -14.25 -19.53 5.53
N ALA A 183 -14.17 -19.75 6.84
CA ALA A 183 -13.20 -20.66 7.43
C ALA A 183 -13.43 -22.11 6.95
N GLN A 184 -14.70 -22.55 6.87
CA GLN A 184 -15.07 -23.85 6.31
C GLN A 184 -14.68 -23.96 4.83
N SER A 185 -14.95 -22.94 4.02
CA SER A 185 -14.54 -22.86 2.62
C SER A 185 -13.02 -22.96 2.47
N MET A 186 -12.25 -22.22 3.27
CA MET A 186 -10.77 -22.28 3.24
C MET A 186 -10.26 -23.66 3.64
N PHE A 187 -10.81 -24.25 4.69
CA PHE A 187 -10.42 -25.58 5.16
C PHE A 187 -10.73 -26.65 4.11
N GLN A 188 -11.94 -26.64 3.54
CA GLN A 188 -12.32 -27.55 2.47
C GLN A 188 -11.45 -27.36 1.22
N GLY A 189 -11.17 -26.10 0.85
CA GLY A 189 -10.28 -25.79 -0.25
C GLY A 189 -8.87 -26.33 -0.03
N ALA A 190 -8.38 -26.27 1.22
CA ALA A 190 -7.10 -26.86 1.57
C ALA A 190 -7.09 -28.39 1.51
N GLN A 191 -8.19 -29.06 1.85
CA GLN A 191 -8.33 -30.51 1.71
C GLN A 191 -8.44 -30.96 0.26
N ASN A 192 -9.05 -30.13 -0.59
CA ASN A 192 -9.30 -30.46 -2.00
C ASN A 192 -8.15 -30.07 -2.93
N MET A 193 -7.16 -29.30 -2.44
CA MET A 193 -6.05 -28.89 -3.28
C MET A 193 -5.25 -30.09 -3.76
N ALA A 194 -4.81 -30.05 -5.01
CA ALA A 194 -4.00 -31.14 -5.55
C ALA A 194 -2.52 -31.03 -5.14
N TYR A 195 -2.09 -29.85 -4.69
CA TYR A 195 -0.70 -29.55 -4.35
C TYR A 195 -0.18 -30.35 -3.16
N VAL A 196 1.02 -30.90 -3.32
CA VAL A 196 1.78 -31.52 -2.23
C VAL A 196 3.09 -30.76 -2.08
N PRO A 197 3.34 -30.10 -0.94
CA PRO A 197 4.59 -29.39 -0.75
C PRO A 197 5.81 -30.31 -0.87
N PRO A 198 6.99 -29.79 -1.28
CA PRO A 198 8.24 -30.52 -1.17
C PRO A 198 8.43 -31.05 0.25
N PRO A 199 8.92 -32.29 0.44
CA PRO A 199 9.09 -32.87 1.77
C PRO A 199 10.09 -32.07 2.60
N ALA A 200 10.00 -32.22 3.93
CA ALA A 200 10.96 -31.67 4.87
C ALA A 200 12.38 -32.19 4.61
N SER A 201 13.38 -31.54 5.21
CA SER A 201 14.79 -31.92 5.05
C SER A 201 15.10 -33.38 5.44
N ASN A 202 14.30 -33.96 6.35
CA ASN A 202 14.38 -35.36 6.78
C ASN A 202 13.52 -36.33 5.94
N GLY A 203 12.92 -35.85 4.84
CA GLY A 203 12.04 -36.62 3.96
C GLY A 203 10.58 -36.74 4.43
N ALA A 204 10.22 -36.20 5.60
CA ALA A 204 8.85 -36.26 6.10
C ALA A 204 7.90 -35.40 5.24
N ALA A 205 6.67 -35.88 5.05
CA ALA A 205 5.63 -35.13 4.36
C ALA A 205 5.26 -33.86 5.14
N ARG A 206 5.10 -32.75 4.42
CA ARG A 206 4.69 -31.45 4.98
C ARG A 206 3.24 -31.17 4.60
N PRO A 207 2.28 -31.23 5.55
CA PRO A 207 0.89 -30.90 5.25
C PRO A 207 0.74 -29.40 5.01
N VAL A 208 -0.18 -29.04 4.14
CA VAL A 208 -0.66 -27.66 4.03
C VAL A 208 -1.71 -27.41 5.10
N VAL A 209 -1.61 -26.26 5.74
CA VAL A 209 -2.51 -25.80 6.79
C VAL A 209 -3.09 -24.46 6.32
N PRO A 210 -4.42 -24.32 6.22
CA PRO A 210 -5.03 -23.06 5.79
C PRO A 210 -4.76 -21.96 6.81
N CYS A 211 -4.45 -20.76 6.35
CA CYS A 211 -4.26 -19.61 7.20
C CYS A 211 -4.93 -18.34 6.65
N VAL A 212 -5.04 -17.33 7.50
CA VAL A 212 -5.40 -15.97 7.12
C VAL A 212 -4.40 -14.98 7.70
N ARG A 213 -4.15 -13.91 6.95
CA ARG A 213 -3.58 -12.69 7.48
C ARG A 213 -4.72 -11.75 7.86
N LEU A 214 -5.07 -11.73 9.15
CA LEU A 214 -6.24 -11.05 9.69
C LEU A 214 -5.88 -9.63 10.11
N GLY A 215 -6.49 -8.64 9.45
CA GLY A 215 -6.30 -7.23 9.79
C GLY A 215 -6.84 -6.88 11.19
N ALA A 216 -6.01 -6.21 11.98
CA ALA A 216 -6.30 -5.64 13.28
C ALA A 216 -6.00 -4.14 13.24
N MET A 217 -7.02 -3.35 12.92
CA MET A 217 -6.89 -1.89 12.80
C MET A 217 -6.74 -1.24 14.19
N MET A 218 -5.72 -0.40 14.36
CA MET A 218 -5.55 0.38 15.60
C MET A 218 -6.71 1.38 15.79
N GLU A 219 -7.27 1.92 14.71
CA GLU A 219 -8.47 2.77 14.74
C GLU A 219 -9.70 2.03 15.28
N ALA A 220 -9.86 0.75 14.95
CA ALA A 220 -10.94 -0.07 15.50
C ALA A 220 -10.75 -0.34 17.00
N ALA A 221 -9.51 -0.61 17.39
CA ALA A 221 -9.15 -0.94 18.76
C ALA A 221 -9.17 0.27 19.70
N LEU A 222 -8.75 1.46 19.23
CA LEU A 222 -8.55 2.65 20.05
C LEU A 222 -9.41 3.80 19.53
N LYS A 223 -10.73 3.69 19.71
CA LYS A 223 -11.71 4.71 19.29
C LYS A 223 -11.46 6.08 19.92
N GLU A 224 -10.93 6.08 21.15
CA GLU A 224 -10.57 7.27 21.91
C GLU A 224 -9.07 7.25 22.27
N LYS A 225 -8.55 8.43 22.65
CA LYS A 225 -7.15 8.56 23.11
C LYS A 225 -6.91 7.70 24.33
N GLY A 226 -5.89 6.84 24.28
CA GLY A 226 -5.50 6.02 25.42
C GLY A 226 -4.77 4.74 25.01
N THR A 227 -4.58 3.87 26.00
CA THR A 227 -3.83 2.61 25.86
C THR A 227 -4.72 1.37 26.01
N THR A 228 -6.02 1.55 26.25
CA THR A 228 -6.95 0.45 26.48
C THR A 228 -7.75 0.18 25.21
N ALA A 229 -7.59 -1.02 24.64
CA ALA A 229 -8.41 -1.45 23.51
C ALA A 229 -9.89 -1.55 23.91
N ASP A 230 -10.76 -1.08 23.02
CA ASP A 230 -12.22 -1.09 23.16
C ASP A 230 -12.75 -2.53 23.32
N GLU A 231 -13.66 -2.74 24.27
CA GLU A 231 -14.16 -4.07 24.61
C GLU A 231 -14.96 -4.71 23.46
N SER A 232 -15.66 -3.93 22.63
CA SER A 232 -16.35 -4.45 21.45
C SER A 232 -15.37 -4.92 20.38
N PHE A 233 -14.26 -4.19 20.19
CA PHE A 233 -13.17 -4.65 19.34
C PHE A 233 -12.57 -5.95 19.87
N LYS A 234 -12.25 -6.02 21.18
CA LYS A 234 -11.68 -7.22 21.79
C LYS A 234 -12.58 -8.44 21.59
N SER A 235 -13.85 -8.31 21.97
CA SER A 235 -14.83 -9.39 21.84
C SER A 235 -15.03 -9.82 20.40
N THR A 236 -15.02 -8.90 19.44
CA THR A 236 -15.20 -9.22 18.03
C THR A 236 -13.97 -9.93 17.47
N LEU A 237 -12.77 -9.38 17.66
CA LEU A 237 -11.53 -9.99 17.20
C LEU A 237 -11.35 -11.40 17.77
N GLU A 238 -11.56 -11.58 19.07
CA GLU A 238 -11.46 -12.89 19.71
C GLU A 238 -12.52 -13.87 19.20
N GLY A 239 -13.74 -13.39 18.94
CA GLY A 239 -14.79 -14.19 18.29
C GLY A 239 -14.41 -14.67 16.90
N VAL A 240 -13.83 -13.79 16.08
CA VAL A 240 -13.30 -14.11 14.74
C VAL A 240 -12.17 -15.13 14.82
N VAL A 241 -11.15 -14.88 15.66
CA VAL A 241 -10.01 -15.79 15.87
C VAL A 241 -10.47 -17.17 16.34
N LYS A 242 -11.38 -17.22 17.32
CA LYS A 242 -11.97 -18.46 17.81
C LYS A 242 -12.73 -19.20 16.71
N THR A 243 -13.46 -18.47 15.87
CA THR A 243 -14.24 -19.06 14.76
C THR A 243 -13.30 -19.70 13.73
N PHE A 244 -12.18 -19.04 13.37
CA PHE A 244 -11.13 -19.67 12.57
C PHE A 244 -10.52 -20.89 13.25
N GLN A 245 -10.30 -20.86 14.57
CA GLN A 245 -9.76 -22.00 15.33
C GLN A 245 -10.71 -23.21 15.30
N GLU A 246 -12.01 -22.98 15.50
CA GLU A 246 -13.05 -24.02 15.48
C GLU A 246 -13.08 -24.78 14.14
N GLU A 247 -12.70 -24.11 13.05
CA GLU A 247 -12.69 -24.67 11.68
C GLU A 247 -11.27 -25.02 11.18
N GLY A 248 -10.25 -24.97 12.05
CA GLY A 248 -8.88 -25.39 11.70
C GLY A 248 -8.09 -24.43 10.81
N VAL A 249 -8.45 -23.15 10.78
CA VAL A 249 -7.74 -22.09 10.05
C VAL A 249 -6.86 -21.29 11.00
N TYR A 250 -5.59 -21.07 10.62
CA TYR A 250 -4.61 -20.36 11.43
C TYR A 250 -4.55 -18.87 11.10
N VAL A 251 -4.09 -18.05 12.04
CA VAL A 251 -4.20 -16.58 11.96
C VAL A 251 -2.85 -15.92 12.20
N PHE A 252 -2.41 -15.09 11.26
CA PHE A 252 -1.47 -14.00 11.53
C PHE A 252 -2.27 -12.75 11.89
N LEU A 253 -1.97 -12.13 13.02
CA LEU A 253 -2.60 -10.87 13.42
C LEU A 253 -1.80 -9.70 12.84
N ASP A 254 -2.39 -8.97 11.91
CA ASP A 254 -1.72 -7.91 11.16
C ASP A 254 -2.15 -6.53 11.63
N MET A 255 -1.22 -5.74 12.17
CA MET A 255 -1.43 -4.32 12.45
C MET A 255 -1.51 -3.51 11.14
N HIS A 256 -2.67 -3.59 10.51
CA HIS A 256 -2.88 -3.09 9.15
C HIS A 256 -3.00 -1.57 9.10
N GLN A 257 -2.44 -0.97 8.04
CA GLN A 257 -2.60 0.42 7.65
C GLN A 257 -2.17 0.63 6.19
N ASP A 258 -2.71 1.66 5.56
CA ASP A 258 -2.38 2.27 4.28
C ASP A 258 -2.51 3.78 4.45
N ALA A 259 -1.49 4.52 4.02
CA ALA A 259 -1.46 5.98 4.19
C ALA A 259 -1.72 6.46 5.64
N CYS A 260 -1.35 5.62 6.62
CA CYS A 260 -1.37 5.83 8.06
C CYS A 260 -2.74 5.95 8.73
N SER A 261 -3.65 6.77 8.23
CA SER A 261 -4.89 7.06 8.94
C SER A 261 -5.94 7.61 8.01
N THR A 262 -7.20 7.47 8.43
CA THR A 262 -8.35 8.08 7.80
C THR A 262 -8.15 9.56 7.51
N THR A 263 -7.55 10.34 8.41
CA THR A 263 -7.30 11.79 8.19
C THR A 263 -6.44 12.10 6.95
N ASN A 264 -5.69 11.11 6.46
CA ASN A 264 -4.83 11.24 5.28
C ASN A 264 -5.49 10.67 4.02
N GLY A 265 -6.75 10.23 4.11
CA GLY A 265 -7.43 9.43 3.10
C GLY A 265 -7.10 7.93 3.16
N GLY A 266 -6.34 7.48 4.17
CA GLY A 266 -5.99 6.09 4.41
C GLY A 266 -6.91 5.40 5.43
N GLU A 267 -6.35 4.48 6.20
CA GLU A 267 -7.00 3.80 7.34
C GLU A 267 -5.93 3.41 8.40
N GLY A 268 -6.24 2.51 9.34
CA GLY A 268 -5.23 1.84 10.15
C GLY A 268 -5.00 2.52 11.50
N PHE A 269 -4.30 3.66 11.54
CA PHE A 269 -4.07 4.39 12.80
C PHE A 269 -5.25 5.29 13.16
N PRO A 270 -5.55 5.41 14.46
CA PRO A 270 -6.69 6.21 14.91
C PRO A 270 -6.50 7.67 14.54
N TRP A 271 -7.57 8.28 14.02
CA TRP A 271 -7.62 9.67 13.61
C TRP A 271 -7.03 10.62 14.68
N TRP A 272 -7.35 10.41 15.96
CA TRP A 272 -6.91 11.31 17.03
C TRP A 272 -5.37 11.38 17.18
N ALA A 273 -4.64 10.34 16.79
CA ALA A 273 -3.17 10.33 16.87
C ALA A 273 -2.56 11.19 15.75
N THR A 274 -3.09 11.06 14.53
CA THR A 274 -2.64 11.86 13.39
C THR A 274 -3.06 13.32 13.53
N VAL A 275 -4.24 13.59 14.08
CA VAL A 275 -4.68 14.93 14.50
C VAL A 275 -3.64 15.61 15.37
N ASP A 276 -3.22 14.96 16.45
CA ASP A 276 -2.22 15.53 17.37
C ASP A 276 -0.85 15.70 16.70
N PHE A 277 -0.51 14.83 15.75
CA PHE A 277 0.69 14.97 14.93
C PHE A 277 0.62 16.18 13.99
N GLN A 278 -0.53 16.47 13.38
CA GLN A 278 -0.66 17.62 12.48
C GLN A 278 -0.73 18.95 13.24
N GLN A 279 -1.37 18.99 14.41
CA GLN A 279 -1.43 20.19 15.26
C GLN A 279 -0.05 20.62 15.78
N ARG A 280 0.86 19.65 16.01
CA ARG A 280 2.21 19.89 16.54
C ARG A 280 3.30 19.89 15.46
N ALA A 281 2.93 19.90 14.18
CA ALA A 281 3.86 19.95 13.05
C ALA A 281 4.84 21.13 13.13
N GLY A 282 4.45 22.20 13.83
CA GLY A 282 5.19 23.45 13.95
C GLY A 282 5.95 23.69 15.28
N CYS A 283 6.50 22.66 15.92
CA CYS A 283 7.32 22.87 17.12
C CYS A 283 8.81 22.59 16.86
N LYS A 284 9.58 23.66 16.66
CA LYS A 284 11.02 23.94 16.92
C LYS A 284 12.11 22.85 16.82
N LEU A 285 11.86 21.61 16.46
CA LEU A 285 12.85 20.53 16.58
C LEU A 285 13.07 19.63 15.36
N GLU A 286 12.18 19.54 14.37
CA GLU A 286 12.31 18.41 13.42
C GLU A 286 12.11 18.70 11.93
N GLN A 287 11.64 19.89 11.53
CA GLN A 287 11.45 20.23 10.11
C GLN A 287 11.84 21.68 9.76
N CYS A 288 13.05 22.15 10.13
CA CYS A 288 13.53 23.37 9.46
C CYS A 288 13.83 23.04 8.00
N CYS A 289 12.94 23.48 7.11
CA CYS A 289 13.10 23.52 5.65
C CYS A 289 14.34 24.33 5.20
N CYS A 290 15.02 25.00 6.13
CA CYS A 290 16.22 25.75 5.82
C CYS A 290 17.41 24.82 5.58
N CYS A 291 17.88 24.71 4.32
CA CYS A 291 19.17 24.13 3.93
C CYS A 291 20.39 24.71 4.70
N CYS A 292 20.17 25.73 5.56
CA CYS A 292 21.13 26.35 6.47
C CYS A 292 21.37 25.55 7.78
N CYS A 293 20.59 24.51 8.09
CA CYS A 293 20.59 23.82 9.39
C CYS A 293 21.75 22.84 9.66
N PHE A 294 22.75 22.73 8.79
CA PHE A 294 24.03 22.13 9.18
C PHE A 294 24.72 22.90 10.33
N SER A 295 24.24 24.10 10.68
CA SER A 295 24.84 24.97 11.69
C SER A 295 24.19 24.93 13.09
N ARG A 296 23.09 24.19 13.35
CA ARG A 296 22.29 24.27 14.61
C ARG A 296 21.72 25.66 14.96
N TRP A 297 21.92 26.67 14.13
CA TRP A 297 21.35 28.00 14.35
C TRP A 297 20.02 28.08 13.60
N CYS A 298 18.95 27.66 14.27
CA CYS A 298 17.59 27.89 13.77
C CYS A 298 17.39 29.41 13.66
N CYS A 299 17.28 29.91 12.43
CA CYS A 299 17.02 31.31 12.14
C CYS A 299 15.78 31.81 12.90
N GLU A 300 15.90 32.95 13.59
CA GLU A 300 14.76 33.71 14.16
C GLU A 300 13.82 34.27 13.07
N CYS A 301 14.15 34.06 11.80
CA CYS A 301 13.62 34.82 10.66
C CYS A 301 12.15 34.54 10.30
N TRP A 302 11.51 33.46 10.76
CA TRP A 302 10.07 33.24 10.52
C TRP A 302 9.40 32.34 11.59
N PRO A 303 8.80 32.95 12.63
CA PRO A 303 8.02 32.23 13.63
C PRO A 303 6.77 31.54 13.05
N ASP A 304 6.17 32.09 11.99
CA ASP A 304 4.84 31.68 11.53
C ASP A 304 4.88 30.46 10.61
N SER A 305 5.84 30.37 9.67
CA SER A 305 5.96 29.18 8.79
C SER A 305 6.36 27.92 9.57
N CYS A 306 7.10 28.09 10.65
CA CYS A 306 7.46 27.01 11.56
C CYS A 306 6.34 26.67 12.53
N ARG A 307 5.19 27.35 12.53
CA ARG A 307 4.02 27.08 13.39
C ARG A 307 2.79 26.61 12.62
N THR A 308 2.82 26.65 11.29
CA THR A 308 1.66 26.26 10.47
C THR A 308 1.39 24.76 10.64
N PRO A 309 0.23 24.37 11.19
CA PRO A 309 -0.15 22.97 11.28
C PRO A 309 -0.32 22.40 9.86
N TYR A 310 0.01 21.13 9.66
CA TYR A 310 -0.31 20.40 8.41
C TYR A 310 -1.77 19.93 8.40
N ILE A 311 -2.65 20.59 9.15
CA ILE A 311 -4.07 20.31 9.10
C ILE A 311 -4.58 20.84 7.77
N THR A 312 -5.03 19.92 6.92
CA THR A 312 -5.69 20.30 5.68
C THR A 312 -6.93 21.13 6.03
N THR A 313 -7.09 22.29 5.42
CA THR A 313 -8.28 23.16 5.56
C THR A 313 -8.56 23.82 4.21
N PRO A 314 -9.70 24.50 4.02
CA PRO A 314 -9.91 25.29 2.80
C PRO A 314 -8.81 26.33 2.54
N VAL A 315 -8.19 26.86 3.60
CA VAL A 315 -7.09 27.84 3.53
C VAL A 315 -5.72 27.15 3.34
N TYR A 316 -5.60 25.90 3.80
CA TYR A 316 -4.40 25.07 3.72
C TYR A 316 -4.73 23.74 3.03
N PRO A 317 -4.93 23.71 1.70
CA PRO A 317 -5.35 22.50 0.98
C PRO A 317 -4.33 21.37 1.13
N LEU A 318 -4.76 20.11 0.96
CA LEU A 318 -3.85 18.96 1.00
C LEU A 318 -2.75 19.15 -0.04
N GLN A 319 -1.51 19.27 0.41
CA GLN A 319 -0.37 19.50 -0.48
C GLN A 319 0.37 18.18 -0.74
N PRO A 320 0.70 17.86 -2.00
CA PRO A 320 1.81 16.94 -2.25
C PRO A 320 3.08 17.53 -1.62
N PHE A 321 3.92 16.69 -1.02
CA PHE A 321 5.10 17.15 -0.29
C PHE A 321 6.10 17.85 -1.23
N PHE A 322 6.18 17.42 -2.48
CA PHE A 322 7.24 17.85 -3.40
C PHE A 322 7.27 19.37 -3.59
N CYS A 323 8.34 19.99 -3.10
CA CYS A 323 8.70 21.39 -3.39
C CYS A 323 9.16 21.58 -4.86
N LEU A 324 9.26 20.49 -5.63
CA LEU A 324 9.37 20.57 -7.08
C LEU A 324 8.07 21.18 -7.60
N CYS A 325 8.16 22.14 -8.52
CA CYS A 325 6.99 22.76 -9.14
C CYS A 325 5.91 21.70 -9.46
N ASN A 326 4.63 21.99 -9.18
CA ASN A 326 3.49 21.07 -9.38
C ASN A 326 3.54 20.30 -10.72
N CYS A 327 4.21 20.85 -11.74
CA CYS A 327 4.60 20.18 -12.98
C CYS A 327 5.30 18.83 -12.79
N ALA A 328 6.29 18.69 -11.90
CA ALA A 328 7.01 17.43 -11.67
C ALA A 328 6.13 16.39 -10.95
N ALA A 329 5.34 16.81 -9.95
CA ALA A 329 4.37 15.95 -9.30
C ALA A 329 3.35 15.41 -10.31
N ARG A 330 2.87 16.25 -11.24
CA ARG A 330 2.00 15.84 -12.36
C ARG A 330 2.67 14.85 -13.31
N LEU A 331 3.93 15.08 -13.68
CA LEU A 331 4.70 14.15 -14.52
C LEU A 331 4.85 12.77 -13.88
N CYS A 332 4.87 12.69 -12.54
CA CYS A 332 4.92 11.45 -11.79
C CYS A 332 3.54 10.94 -11.32
N ASN A 333 2.44 11.56 -11.77
CA ASN A 333 1.07 11.23 -11.37
C ASN A 333 0.81 11.29 -9.84
N LEU A 334 1.48 12.21 -9.14
CA LEU A 334 1.41 12.42 -7.68
C LEU A 334 0.50 13.59 -7.28
N ASP A 335 -0.21 14.19 -8.24
CA ASP A 335 -1.08 15.34 -7.97
C ASP A 335 -2.35 14.88 -7.24
N ILE A 336 -2.74 15.62 -6.20
CA ILE A 336 -3.99 15.37 -5.48
C ILE A 336 -5.12 15.99 -6.28
N VAL A 337 -6.13 15.19 -6.62
CA VAL A 337 -7.20 15.62 -7.53
C VAL A 337 -8.48 15.90 -6.76
N THR A 338 -9.08 17.06 -6.97
CA THR A 338 -10.36 17.42 -6.37
C THR A 338 -11.54 16.98 -7.23
N TYR A 339 -12.72 16.91 -6.64
CA TYR A 339 -13.97 16.76 -7.35
C TYR A 339 -14.62 18.14 -7.54
N ASP A 340 -14.89 18.56 -8.78
CA ASP A 340 -15.25 19.95 -9.08
C ASP A 340 -16.59 20.40 -8.47
N GLN A 341 -17.47 19.46 -8.11
CA GLN A 341 -18.75 19.76 -7.46
C GLN A 341 -18.66 19.74 -5.93
N ASP A 342 -17.46 19.54 -5.39
CA ASP A 342 -17.21 19.53 -3.97
C ASP A 342 -16.92 20.97 -3.49
N PRO A 343 -17.80 21.59 -2.69
CA PRO A 343 -17.60 22.96 -2.25
C PRO A 343 -16.42 23.07 -1.26
N VAL A 344 -16.04 21.96 -0.62
CA VAL A 344 -15.00 21.92 0.41
C VAL A 344 -14.16 20.63 0.24
N PRO A 345 -13.41 20.48 -0.88
CA PRO A 345 -12.75 19.22 -1.26
C PRO A 345 -11.74 18.71 -0.23
N TRP A 346 -11.35 19.58 0.70
CA TRP A 346 -10.32 19.39 1.70
C TRP A 346 -10.88 19.05 3.08
N GLU A 347 -12.19 19.22 3.33
CA GLU A 347 -12.80 19.04 4.67
C GLU A 347 -12.65 17.60 5.22
N PRO A 348 -12.79 16.52 4.44
CA PRO A 348 -12.60 15.16 4.98
C PRO A 348 -11.15 14.79 5.26
N TYR A 349 -10.20 15.51 4.66
CA TYR A 349 -8.79 15.46 5.05
C TYR A 349 -8.46 16.39 6.22
N SER A 350 -9.45 17.22 6.61
CA SER A 350 -9.30 18.18 7.69
C SER A 350 -9.56 17.53 9.03
N VAL A 351 -8.87 18.09 10.01
CA VAL A 351 -8.96 17.72 11.42
C VAL A 351 -9.96 18.66 12.07
N GLY A 352 -11.25 18.44 11.82
CA GLY A 352 -12.35 19.17 12.43
C GLY A 352 -12.69 18.66 13.83
N SER A 353 -13.21 19.53 14.70
CA SER A 353 -13.48 19.28 16.14
C SER A 353 -14.60 18.27 16.45
N GLU A 354 -15.27 17.72 15.44
CA GLU A 354 -16.42 16.81 15.59
C GLU A 354 -16.21 15.44 14.92
N GLY A 355 -14.98 15.14 14.47
CA GLY A 355 -14.66 14.01 13.58
C GLY A 355 -15.20 12.66 14.06
N ASN A 356 -16.35 12.26 13.52
CA ASN A 356 -16.86 10.91 13.63
C ASN A 356 -16.08 10.05 12.60
N PRO A 357 -15.27 9.07 13.02
CA PRO A 357 -14.54 8.20 12.09
C PRO A 357 -15.48 7.49 11.09
N ALA A 358 -16.77 7.34 11.40
CA ALA A 358 -17.75 6.80 10.45
C ALA A 358 -17.90 7.65 9.18
N TRP A 359 -17.67 8.97 9.25
CA TRP A 359 -17.72 9.87 8.09
C TRP A 359 -16.56 9.62 7.13
N MET A 360 -15.51 8.95 7.59
CA MET A 360 -14.38 8.51 6.78
C MET A 360 -14.70 7.26 5.96
N ASN A 361 -15.74 6.50 6.34
CA ASN A 361 -16.31 5.48 5.47
C ASN A 361 -17.02 6.09 4.26
N VAL A 362 -17.42 7.37 4.28
CA VAL A 362 -17.72 8.11 3.04
C VAL A 362 -16.45 8.72 2.45
N GLY A 363 -15.75 9.54 3.23
CA GLY A 363 -15.00 10.67 2.66
C GLY A 363 -15.91 11.63 1.88
N ASN A 364 -15.35 12.66 1.26
CA ASN A 364 -16.02 13.30 0.13
C ASN A 364 -15.58 12.63 -1.17
N ALA A 365 -16.23 13.03 -2.26
CA ALA A 365 -15.89 12.58 -3.60
C ALA A 365 -14.41 12.86 -3.92
N SER A 366 -13.87 13.99 -3.43
CA SER A 366 -12.45 14.32 -3.59
C SER A 366 -11.53 13.33 -2.87
N MET A 367 -11.90 12.86 -1.68
CA MET A 367 -11.15 11.85 -0.94
C MET A 367 -11.11 10.53 -1.68
N ARG A 368 -12.29 10.07 -2.12
CA ARG A 368 -12.45 8.81 -2.84
C ARG A 368 -11.75 8.78 -4.18
N ARG A 369 -11.62 9.93 -4.83
CA ARG A 369 -10.81 10.08 -6.05
C ARG A 369 -9.32 9.81 -5.83
N ASN A 370 -8.80 10.05 -4.63
CA ASN A 370 -7.37 9.88 -4.35
C ASN A 370 -7.06 8.62 -3.56
N ASN A 371 -8.01 8.01 -2.85
CA ASN A 371 -7.78 6.77 -2.11
C ASN A 371 -8.33 5.49 -2.78
N ALA A 372 -8.75 5.57 -4.05
CA ALA A 372 -9.06 4.38 -4.82
C ALA A 372 -7.80 3.53 -5.07
N ASP A 373 -8.00 2.23 -5.33
CA ASP A 373 -6.95 1.21 -5.43
C ASP A 373 -5.78 1.57 -6.35
N SER A 374 -6.02 2.20 -7.51
CA SER A 374 -4.93 2.59 -8.42
C SER A 374 -4.31 3.96 -8.14
N GLN A 375 -4.82 4.70 -7.15
CA GLN A 375 -4.48 6.11 -6.92
C GLN A 375 -3.95 6.41 -5.52
N TRP A 376 -4.18 5.54 -4.54
CA TRP A 376 -3.86 5.81 -3.13
C TRP A 376 -2.37 6.04 -2.86
N SER A 377 -1.48 5.54 -3.72
CA SER A 377 -0.04 5.84 -3.66
C SER A 377 0.27 7.34 -3.72
N ARG A 378 -0.61 8.16 -4.28
CA ARG A 378 -0.51 9.64 -4.24
C ARG A 378 -0.51 10.17 -2.80
N LEU A 379 -1.33 9.58 -1.94
CA LEU A 379 -1.49 10.00 -0.54
C LEU A 379 -0.20 9.81 0.25
N LEU A 380 0.57 8.76 -0.06
CA LEU A 380 1.85 8.46 0.59
C LEU A 380 2.82 9.64 0.50
N THR A 381 2.72 10.46 -0.54
CA THR A 381 3.62 11.58 -0.78
C THR A 381 3.10 12.91 -0.25
N THR A 382 1.98 12.94 0.47
CA THR A 382 1.41 14.19 1.00
C THR A 382 2.18 14.70 2.22
N ALA A 383 2.11 16.01 2.46
CA ALA A 383 2.66 16.64 3.68
C ALA A 383 2.17 15.95 4.97
N GLN A 384 0.90 15.58 4.99
CA GLN A 384 0.26 14.94 6.14
C GLN A 384 0.82 13.54 6.43
N VAL A 385 0.92 12.67 5.41
CA VAL A 385 1.47 11.31 5.59
C VAL A 385 2.95 11.39 5.96
N GLN A 386 3.72 12.25 5.30
CA GLN A 386 5.16 12.36 5.58
C GLN A 386 5.45 12.87 7.00
N ASN A 387 4.65 13.82 7.49
CA ASN A 387 4.73 14.25 8.89
C ASN A 387 4.33 13.11 9.84
N THR A 388 3.21 12.43 9.58
CA THR A 388 2.72 11.30 10.39
C THR A 388 3.77 10.20 10.50
N ALA A 389 4.23 9.68 9.36
CA ALA A 389 5.18 8.56 9.30
C ALA A 389 6.51 8.90 9.98
N ARG A 390 7.04 10.12 9.79
CA ARG A 390 8.26 10.57 10.47
C ARG A 390 8.12 10.54 11.99
N ARG A 391 6.98 11.01 12.51
CA ARG A 391 6.71 11.06 13.95
C ARG A 391 6.45 9.69 14.55
N ILE A 392 5.80 8.79 13.81
CA ILE A 392 5.66 7.38 14.21
C ILE A 392 7.04 6.78 14.51
N TYR A 393 7.99 6.91 13.58
CA TYR A 393 9.32 6.32 13.77
C TYR A 393 10.17 7.01 14.85
N ALA A 394 9.85 8.26 15.20
CA ALA A 394 10.49 8.99 16.29
C ALA A 394 9.78 8.83 17.64
N SER A 395 8.55 8.29 17.64
CA SER A 395 7.61 8.38 18.77
C SER A 395 8.15 7.78 20.06
N LYS A 396 8.97 6.72 20.00
CA LYS A 396 9.62 6.13 21.18
C LYS A 396 10.47 7.13 21.97
N HIS A 397 11.14 8.05 21.27
CA HIS A 397 12.19 8.92 21.79
C HIS A 397 11.76 10.38 21.96
N ASN A 398 10.50 10.68 21.68
CA ASN A 398 9.91 12.00 21.87
C ASN A 398 8.75 11.85 22.86
N ASP A 399 8.86 12.39 24.07
CA ASP A 399 7.90 12.13 25.15
C ASP A 399 6.44 12.45 24.77
N ALA A 400 6.23 13.50 23.98
CA ALA A 400 4.90 13.87 23.54
C ALA A 400 4.35 12.88 22.49
N ASP A 401 5.17 12.49 21.52
CA ASP A 401 4.78 11.50 20.50
C ASP A 401 4.66 10.10 21.07
N ARG A 402 5.42 9.82 22.14
CA ARG A 402 5.37 8.57 22.87
C ARG A 402 3.98 8.35 23.47
N ALA A 403 3.49 9.33 24.21
CA ALA A 403 2.18 9.26 24.84
C ALA A 403 1.04 9.20 23.82
N ILE A 404 1.22 9.85 22.66
CA ILE A 404 0.21 9.93 21.61
C ILE A 404 0.16 8.66 20.76
N PHE A 405 1.30 8.07 20.42
CA PHE A 405 1.31 6.95 19.48
C PHE A 405 2.02 5.72 20.03
N PHE A 406 3.26 5.87 20.49
CA PHE A 406 4.10 4.72 20.84
C PHE A 406 3.50 3.87 21.97
N ASP A 407 3.11 4.47 23.09
CA ASP A 407 2.56 3.73 24.23
C ASP A 407 1.18 3.11 23.90
N PRO A 408 0.24 3.81 23.22
CA PRO A 408 -0.97 3.21 22.67
C PRO A 408 -0.71 2.03 21.72
N PHE A 409 0.22 2.18 20.79
CA PHE A 409 0.59 1.14 19.82
C PHE A 409 1.17 -0.09 20.52
N VAL A 410 2.14 0.10 21.42
CA VAL A 410 2.71 -1.00 22.23
C VAL A 410 1.61 -1.67 23.06
N SER A 411 0.68 -0.92 23.63
CA SER A 411 -0.41 -1.50 24.43
C SER A 411 -1.35 -2.37 23.60
N LEU A 412 -1.66 -1.97 22.37
CA LEU A 412 -2.40 -2.82 21.44
C LEU A 412 -1.60 -4.07 21.04
N VAL A 413 -0.30 -3.95 20.74
CA VAL A 413 0.55 -5.11 20.43
C VAL A 413 0.60 -6.08 21.62
N LYS A 414 0.67 -5.60 22.87
CA LYS A 414 0.58 -6.45 24.07
C LYS A 414 -0.75 -7.20 24.14
N TYR A 415 -1.86 -6.53 23.84
CA TYR A 415 -3.16 -7.18 23.75
C TYR A 415 -3.16 -8.27 22.66
N LEU A 416 -2.66 -8.00 21.45
CA LEU A 416 -2.57 -9.01 20.38
C LEU A 416 -1.67 -10.20 20.79
N CYS A 417 -0.60 -9.97 21.56
CA CYS A 417 0.21 -11.04 22.13
C CYS A 417 -0.57 -11.90 23.15
N SER A 418 -1.51 -11.31 23.90
CA SER A 418 -2.42 -12.07 24.77
C SER A 418 -3.46 -12.89 24.00
N VAL A 419 -3.90 -12.41 22.83
CA VAL A 419 -4.73 -13.20 21.90
C VAL A 419 -3.93 -14.40 21.39
N TRP A 420 -2.66 -14.22 21.05
CA TRP A 420 -1.77 -15.34 20.73
C TRP A 420 -1.69 -16.37 21.85
N GLU A 421 -1.47 -15.96 23.10
CA GLU A 421 -1.41 -16.90 24.23
C GLU A 421 -2.73 -17.68 24.42
N LYS A 422 -3.87 -17.02 24.22
CA LYS A 422 -5.21 -17.58 24.42
C LYS A 422 -5.63 -18.59 23.34
N TYR A 423 -5.17 -18.43 22.11
CA TYR A 423 -5.63 -19.22 20.96
C TYR A 423 -4.47 -19.90 20.24
N ASP A 424 -4.54 -21.22 20.08
CA ASP A 424 -3.45 -22.01 19.49
C ASP A 424 -3.31 -21.82 17.98
N ASN A 425 -4.39 -21.40 17.30
CA ASN A 425 -4.35 -21.12 15.87
C ASN A 425 -3.70 -19.78 15.52
N VAL A 426 -3.39 -18.92 16.50
CA VAL A 426 -2.70 -17.66 16.24
C VAL A 426 -1.20 -17.93 16.13
N ILE A 427 -0.61 -17.56 14.99
CA ILE A 427 0.78 -17.88 14.64
C ILE A 427 1.73 -16.81 15.19
N ALA A 428 1.45 -15.55 14.86
CA ALA A 428 2.30 -14.42 15.18
C ALA A 428 1.53 -13.10 15.13
N VAL A 429 2.14 -12.05 15.69
CA VAL A 429 1.72 -10.65 15.51
C VAL A 429 2.67 -9.98 14.52
N GLU A 430 2.13 -9.48 13.40
CA GLU A 430 2.86 -8.63 12.47
C GLU A 430 2.75 -7.17 12.92
N LEU A 431 3.90 -6.52 13.13
CA LEU A 431 3.92 -5.22 13.81
C LEU A 431 3.32 -4.09 12.99
N MET A 432 3.47 -4.10 11.67
CA MET A 432 2.99 -3.00 10.83
C MET A 432 2.90 -3.45 9.37
N ASN A 433 1.72 -3.35 8.77
CA ASN A 433 1.56 -3.45 7.33
C ASN A 433 2.27 -2.30 6.63
N GLU A 434 3.01 -2.60 5.55
CA GLU A 434 3.62 -1.63 4.65
C GLU A 434 4.15 -0.33 5.30
N PRO A 435 5.12 -0.40 6.23
CA PRO A 435 5.69 0.78 6.88
C PRO A 435 5.91 1.93 5.88
N PRO A 436 5.21 3.07 6.03
CA PRO A 436 5.16 4.10 4.99
C PRO A 436 6.49 4.83 4.86
N ILE A 437 6.80 5.32 3.65
CA ILE A 437 7.93 6.23 3.47
C ILE A 437 7.71 7.50 4.31
N ALA A 438 8.78 7.96 4.94
CA ALA A 438 8.78 9.17 5.74
C ALA A 438 9.94 10.09 5.34
N GLY A 439 9.78 11.36 5.70
CA GLY A 439 10.85 12.34 5.65
C GLY A 439 11.09 12.99 4.30
N LEU A 440 10.18 12.92 3.32
CA LEU A 440 10.24 13.87 2.21
C LEU A 440 10.10 15.31 2.75
N PRO A 441 10.87 16.30 2.21
CA PRO A 441 11.76 16.20 1.06
C PRO A 441 13.22 15.98 1.53
N ASP A 442 13.42 15.68 2.81
CA ASP A 442 14.69 15.53 3.50
C ASP A 442 15.30 14.21 3.03
N ILE A 443 16.04 14.31 1.92
CA ILE A 443 16.68 13.16 1.27
C ILE A 443 17.59 12.43 2.26
N CYS A 444 18.22 13.12 3.22
CA CYS A 444 19.00 12.47 4.26
C CYS A 444 18.14 11.58 5.16
N TYR A 445 16.95 12.05 5.53
CA TYR A 445 15.97 11.21 6.23
C TYR A 445 15.49 10.06 5.36
N VAL A 446 15.10 10.31 4.10
CA VAL A 446 14.65 9.25 3.17
C VAL A 446 15.71 8.16 3.03
N LEU A 447 16.97 8.53 2.83
CA LEU A 447 18.09 7.58 2.73
C LEU A 447 18.34 6.80 4.03
N THR A 448 17.79 7.22 5.17
CA THR A 448 17.89 6.51 6.46
C THR A 448 16.57 5.90 6.92
N VAL A 449 15.48 6.03 6.15
CA VAL A 449 14.13 5.58 6.55
C VAL A 449 14.09 4.09 6.85
N TRP A 450 14.83 3.28 6.09
CA TRP A 450 14.98 1.84 6.31
C TRP A 450 15.48 1.53 7.73
N SER A 451 16.52 2.22 8.18
CA SER A 451 17.02 2.11 9.55
C SER A 451 16.02 2.59 10.60
N LYS A 452 15.25 3.65 10.29
CA LYS A 452 14.25 4.20 11.22
C LYS A 452 13.08 3.26 11.45
N ILE A 453 12.59 2.60 10.40
CA ILE A 453 11.54 1.59 10.47
C ILE A 453 11.99 0.40 11.33
N LEU A 454 13.20 -0.11 11.08
CA LEU A 454 13.75 -1.23 11.86
C LEU A 454 14.04 -0.84 13.32
N ALA A 455 14.49 0.40 13.57
CA ALA A 455 14.66 0.91 14.93
C ALA A 455 13.33 0.94 15.69
N PHE A 456 12.29 1.51 15.08
CA PHE A 456 10.95 1.59 15.68
C PHE A 456 10.41 0.21 16.05
N GLN A 457 10.50 -0.77 15.15
CA GLN A 457 10.02 -2.13 15.43
C GLN A 457 10.84 -2.81 16.54
N ALA A 458 12.16 -2.62 16.56
CA ALA A 458 12.99 -3.11 17.66
C ALA A 458 12.67 -2.43 18.99
N ASP A 459 12.32 -1.13 18.98
CA ASP A 459 11.89 -0.41 20.19
C ASP A 459 10.58 -0.96 20.74
N VAL A 460 9.61 -1.29 19.87
CA VAL A 460 8.37 -1.96 20.26
C VAL A 460 8.70 -3.31 20.91
N MET A 461 9.51 -4.15 20.26
CA MET A 461 9.90 -5.46 20.79
C MET A 461 10.66 -5.34 22.13
N ALA A 462 11.52 -4.33 22.28
CA ALA A 462 12.24 -4.08 23.53
C ALA A 462 11.28 -3.68 24.68
N GLU A 463 10.18 -2.97 24.40
CA GLU A 463 9.15 -2.71 25.41
C GLU A 463 8.34 -3.95 25.78
N LEU A 464 8.08 -4.85 24.82
CA LEU A 464 7.43 -6.14 25.11
C LEU A 464 8.30 -6.97 26.06
N GLU A 465 9.62 -6.96 25.88
CA GLU A 465 10.55 -7.71 26.74
C GLU A 465 10.70 -7.15 28.16
N LYS A 466 10.42 -5.86 28.38
CA LYS A 466 10.43 -5.26 29.73
C LYS A 466 9.26 -5.71 30.60
N ASP A 467 8.17 -6.12 29.96
CA ASP A 467 6.96 -6.51 30.65
C ASP A 467 6.87 -8.03 30.73
N ALA A 468 7.17 -8.57 31.92
CA ALA A 468 7.17 -10.00 32.16
C ALA A 468 5.76 -10.64 32.05
N THR A 469 4.68 -9.85 32.07
CA THR A 469 3.32 -10.38 31.89
C THR A 469 2.94 -10.51 30.42
N VAL A 470 3.74 -9.97 29.50
CA VAL A 470 3.48 -10.09 28.07
C VAL A 470 3.93 -11.47 27.58
N PRO A 471 3.05 -12.22 26.91
CA PRO A 471 3.40 -13.52 26.38
C PRO A 471 4.55 -13.43 25.38
N LYS A 472 5.40 -14.45 25.38
CA LYS A 472 6.54 -14.54 24.47
C LYS A 472 6.12 -15.03 23.08
N SER A 473 5.19 -14.29 22.46
CA SER A 473 4.67 -14.56 21.11
C SER A 473 5.75 -14.37 20.03
N PRO A 474 5.62 -15.06 18.88
CA PRO A 474 6.34 -14.72 17.67
C PRO A 474 5.88 -13.36 17.10
N ILE A 475 6.86 -12.61 16.60
CA ILE A 475 6.68 -11.28 16.01
C ILE A 475 7.17 -11.31 14.56
N ALA A 476 6.32 -10.88 13.64
CA ALA A 476 6.68 -10.66 12.25
C ALA A 476 7.03 -9.19 12.03
N ILE A 477 8.20 -8.95 11.43
CA ILE A 477 8.66 -7.61 11.06
C ILE A 477 8.61 -7.43 9.55
N ALA A 478 8.18 -6.25 9.11
CA ALA A 478 8.21 -5.82 7.72
C ALA A 478 9.17 -4.61 7.58
N ASN A 479 9.47 -4.17 6.36
CA ASN A 479 10.21 -2.91 6.16
C ASN A 479 9.43 -1.95 5.27
N PHE A 480 10.09 -0.92 4.75
CA PHE A 480 9.48 0.07 3.87
C PHE A 480 8.61 -0.60 2.79
N THR A 481 7.30 -0.32 2.81
CA THR A 481 6.27 -0.95 1.96
C THR A 481 6.36 -2.48 1.88
N SER A 482 6.76 -3.10 3.00
CA SER A 482 7.03 -4.54 3.13
C SER A 482 8.02 -5.10 2.09
N THR A 483 8.93 -4.27 1.56
CA THR A 483 9.94 -4.69 0.59
C THR A 483 11.15 -5.38 1.24
N VAL A 484 11.91 -6.12 0.43
CA VAL A 484 13.16 -6.76 0.86
C VAL A 484 14.39 -6.11 0.26
N GLU A 485 15.52 -6.14 0.98
CA GLU A 485 16.78 -5.58 0.51
C GLU A 485 17.16 -6.14 -0.87
N GLY A 486 17.28 -5.25 -1.85
CA GLY A 486 17.69 -5.59 -3.22
C GLY A 486 16.56 -5.81 -4.23
N GLU A 487 15.30 -5.74 -3.82
CA GLU A 487 14.12 -5.97 -4.68
C GLU A 487 13.98 -4.96 -5.83
N SER A 488 14.46 -3.74 -5.61
CA SER A 488 14.60 -2.71 -6.65
C SER A 488 15.88 -1.91 -6.50
N TRP A 489 16.26 -1.18 -7.55
CA TRP A 489 17.41 -0.27 -7.50
C TRP A 489 17.24 0.80 -6.42
N PHE A 490 16.01 1.27 -6.18
CA PHE A 490 15.70 2.26 -5.16
C PHE A 490 15.84 1.66 -3.76
N ILE A 491 15.31 0.46 -3.53
CA ILE A 491 15.49 -0.25 -2.26
C ILE A 491 16.97 -0.52 -2.01
N LYS A 492 17.70 -0.96 -3.03
CA LYS A 492 19.15 -1.17 -2.93
C LYS A 492 19.88 0.11 -2.53
N LEU A 493 19.51 1.26 -3.10
CA LEU A 493 20.05 2.56 -2.71
C LEU A 493 19.74 2.88 -1.24
N LEU A 494 18.50 2.64 -0.81
CA LEU A 494 18.08 2.80 0.59
C LEU A 494 18.80 1.86 1.55
N THR A 495 19.42 0.78 1.11
CA THR A 495 20.11 -0.18 1.99
C THR A 495 21.63 -0.17 1.88
N CYS A 496 22.18 0.40 0.80
CA CYS A 496 23.64 0.44 0.58
C CYS A 496 24.34 1.57 1.35
N CYS A 497 23.62 2.57 1.86
CA CYS A 497 24.24 3.61 2.66
C CYS A 497 24.69 3.01 4.02
N PRO A 498 25.91 3.28 4.51
CA PRO A 498 26.36 2.78 5.82
C PRO A 498 25.44 3.18 6.98
N CYS A 499 24.62 4.22 6.80
CA CYS A 499 23.67 4.72 7.77
C CYS A 499 22.25 4.15 7.61
N SER A 500 22.03 3.22 6.67
CA SER A 500 20.70 2.81 6.23
C SER A 500 20.40 1.30 6.37
N GLY A 501 21.36 0.50 6.82
CA GLY A 501 21.15 -0.90 7.19
C GLY A 501 20.41 -1.09 8.52
N THR A 502 20.30 -2.33 9.00
CA THR A 502 19.75 -2.62 10.33
C THR A 502 20.59 -1.96 11.42
N PRO A 503 20.04 -1.04 12.25
CA PRO A 503 20.79 -0.43 13.34
C PRO A 503 21.35 -1.48 14.29
N ARG A 504 22.56 -1.25 14.83
CA ARG A 504 23.23 -2.22 15.71
C ARG A 504 22.38 -2.63 16.91
N GLU A 505 21.70 -1.67 17.56
CA GLU A 505 20.83 -1.97 18.70
C GLU A 505 19.58 -2.75 18.28
N ALA A 506 18.97 -2.39 17.14
CA ALA A 506 17.87 -3.16 16.58
C ALA A 506 18.28 -4.60 16.25
N LYS A 507 19.47 -4.78 15.66
CA LYS A 507 20.01 -6.11 15.35
C LYS A 507 20.17 -6.99 16.59
N LYS A 508 20.60 -6.44 17.74
CA LYS A 508 20.69 -7.21 18.99
C LYS A 508 19.32 -7.71 19.46
N ILE A 509 18.29 -6.86 19.36
CA ILE A 509 16.91 -7.24 19.71
C ILE A 509 16.41 -8.32 18.76
N PHE A 510 16.59 -8.14 17.45
CA PHE A 510 16.21 -9.13 16.45
C PHE A 510 16.94 -10.47 16.65
N ASP A 511 18.25 -10.44 16.92
CA ASP A 511 19.02 -11.64 17.21
C ASP A 511 18.52 -12.37 18.46
N SER A 512 18.14 -11.62 19.50
CA SER A 512 17.55 -12.20 20.70
C SER A 512 16.22 -12.91 20.42
N PHE A 513 15.34 -12.31 19.60
CA PHE A 513 14.08 -12.95 19.21
C PHE A 513 14.29 -14.13 18.26
N ALA A 514 15.23 -14.03 17.31
CA ALA A 514 15.58 -15.12 16.41
C ALA A 514 16.11 -16.34 17.18
N GLN A 515 16.99 -16.15 18.17
CA GLN A 515 17.50 -17.22 19.03
C GLN A 515 16.40 -17.90 19.87
N GLN A 516 15.30 -17.20 20.14
CA GLN A 516 14.14 -17.73 20.82
C GLN A 516 13.11 -18.36 19.87
N ASN A 517 13.38 -18.41 18.56
CA ASN A 517 12.43 -18.80 17.52
C ASN A 517 11.14 -17.95 17.56
N ARG A 518 11.29 -16.63 17.70
CA ARG A 518 10.18 -15.68 17.83
C ARG A 518 10.20 -14.55 16.82
N LEU A 519 11.09 -14.59 15.83
CA LEU A 519 11.18 -13.57 14.78
C LEU A 519 10.80 -14.17 13.44
N ILE A 520 10.00 -13.45 12.66
CA ILE A 520 9.62 -13.79 11.29
C ILE A 520 9.93 -12.58 10.40
N LEU A 521 10.47 -12.81 9.20
CA LEU A 521 10.57 -11.77 8.17
C LEU A 521 9.32 -11.79 7.29
N SER A 522 8.47 -10.78 7.45
CA SER A 522 7.30 -10.54 6.62
C SER A 522 7.68 -9.67 5.42
N PHE A 523 7.17 -9.98 4.23
CA PHE A 523 7.39 -9.20 3.02
C PHE A 523 6.26 -9.35 2.00
N HIS A 524 6.14 -8.36 1.12
CA HIS A 524 5.15 -8.31 0.04
C HIS A 524 5.83 -8.54 -1.31
N PHE A 525 5.05 -8.92 -2.31
CA PHE A 525 5.45 -8.86 -3.71
C PHE A 525 4.40 -8.14 -4.55
N TYR A 526 4.82 -7.01 -5.13
CA TYR A 526 4.06 -6.25 -6.13
C TYR A 526 5.00 -5.82 -7.25
N SER A 527 4.62 -6.04 -8.51
CA SER A 527 5.38 -5.58 -9.67
C SER A 527 4.54 -4.63 -10.52
N PRO A 528 4.84 -3.32 -10.54
CA PRO A 528 5.81 -2.57 -9.71
C PRO A 528 5.43 -2.50 -8.21
N PRO A 529 6.36 -2.17 -7.27
CA PRO A 529 7.71 -1.62 -7.48
C PRO A 529 8.84 -2.66 -7.58
N ALA A 530 8.57 -3.95 -7.40
CA ALA A 530 9.56 -5.00 -7.61
C ALA A 530 10.09 -4.98 -9.04
N THR A 531 11.42 -4.96 -9.18
CA THR A 531 12.07 -5.01 -10.50
C THR A 531 12.54 -6.41 -10.88
N GLY A 532 12.65 -7.30 -9.90
CA GLY A 532 12.95 -8.72 -10.12
C GLY A 532 11.69 -9.57 -10.28
N SER A 533 11.89 -10.83 -10.64
CA SER A 533 10.81 -11.83 -10.70
C SER A 533 10.29 -12.18 -9.30
N PHE A 534 9.10 -12.77 -9.24
CA PHE A 534 8.50 -13.29 -8.01
C PHE A 534 9.47 -14.20 -7.23
N GLU A 535 10.10 -15.14 -7.94
CA GLU A 535 11.05 -16.09 -7.38
C GLU A 535 12.33 -15.40 -6.90
N GLU A 536 12.84 -14.42 -7.65
CA GLU A 536 14.02 -13.64 -7.28
C GLU A 536 13.80 -12.90 -5.96
N VAL A 537 12.64 -12.25 -5.79
CA VAL A 537 12.29 -11.55 -4.55
C VAL A 537 12.21 -12.51 -3.37
N ILE A 538 11.67 -13.72 -3.54
CA ILE A 538 11.66 -14.74 -2.49
C ILE A 538 13.09 -15.17 -2.12
N GLN A 539 13.99 -15.35 -3.08
CA GLN A 539 15.39 -15.67 -2.77
C GLN A 539 16.10 -14.52 -2.07
N LEU A 540 15.77 -13.26 -2.40
CA LEU A 540 16.24 -12.09 -1.66
C LEU A 540 15.71 -12.11 -0.22
N ALA A 541 14.42 -12.39 -0.01
CA ALA A 541 13.83 -12.52 1.32
C ALA A 541 14.56 -13.57 2.17
N LYS A 542 14.83 -14.76 1.61
CA LYS A 542 15.60 -15.82 2.29
C LYS A 542 17.01 -15.35 2.67
N LYS A 543 17.71 -14.66 1.77
CA LYS A 543 19.03 -14.09 2.05
C LYS A 543 18.97 -13.08 3.20
N ASN A 544 17.92 -12.26 3.25
CA ASN A 544 17.71 -11.30 4.34
C ASN A 544 17.40 -12.01 5.66
N ALA A 545 16.56 -13.04 5.64
CA ALA A 545 16.24 -13.85 6.81
C ALA A 545 17.48 -14.54 7.41
N ILE A 546 18.42 -15.02 6.57
CA ILE A 546 19.71 -15.56 7.03
C ILE A 546 20.52 -14.49 7.78
N LYS A 547 20.56 -13.23 7.30
CA LYS A 547 21.25 -12.13 8.01
C LYS A 547 20.61 -11.82 9.37
N LEU A 548 19.33 -12.13 9.54
CA LEU A 548 18.54 -11.95 10.77
C LEU A 548 18.54 -13.20 11.68
N GLY A 549 19.43 -14.16 11.43
CA GLY A 549 19.60 -15.33 12.29
C GLY A 549 19.03 -16.64 11.74
N GLY A 550 18.64 -16.68 10.46
CA GLY A 550 18.06 -17.89 9.86
C GLY A 550 16.60 -18.10 10.27
N ILE A 551 15.83 -17.01 10.29
CA ILE A 551 14.41 -16.97 10.66
C ILE A 551 13.51 -17.41 9.50
N PRO A 552 12.25 -17.81 9.72
CA PRO A 552 11.34 -18.09 8.62
C PRO A 552 10.97 -16.80 7.88
N ILE A 553 10.63 -16.95 6.61
CA ILE A 553 10.01 -15.88 5.82
C ILE A 553 8.49 -16.11 5.72
N PHE A 554 7.75 -15.01 5.62
CA PHE A 554 6.32 -14.98 5.38
C PHE A 554 6.07 -14.04 4.21
N LEU A 555 5.64 -14.58 3.05
CA LEU A 555 5.13 -13.77 1.95
C LEU A 555 3.70 -13.36 2.32
N SER A 556 3.57 -12.28 3.07
CA SER A 556 2.31 -11.84 3.67
C SER A 556 1.33 -11.26 2.66
N GLU A 557 1.82 -10.82 1.50
CA GLU A 557 0.97 -10.24 0.48
C GLU A 557 1.56 -10.36 -0.92
N TYR A 558 0.71 -10.74 -1.87
CA TYR A 558 0.95 -10.58 -3.30
C TYR A 558 -0.38 -10.60 -4.04
N PHE A 559 -0.41 -10.09 -5.27
CA PHE A 559 -1.62 -10.04 -6.09
C PHE A 559 -1.40 -10.56 -7.50
N GLU A 560 -2.41 -11.27 -8.03
CA GLU A 560 -2.45 -11.70 -9.42
C GLU A 560 -3.87 -11.52 -10.00
N ASN A 561 -3.96 -11.26 -11.30
CA ASN A 561 -5.24 -11.05 -11.99
C ASN A 561 -5.97 -12.38 -12.27
N GLY A 562 -6.50 -13.02 -11.23
CA GLY A 562 -7.35 -14.20 -11.35
C GLY A 562 -7.09 -15.24 -10.27
N ALA A 563 -8.14 -15.99 -9.89
CA ALA A 563 -8.04 -16.98 -8.81
C ALA A 563 -7.01 -18.08 -9.12
N GLN A 564 -6.96 -18.58 -10.36
CA GLN A 564 -5.97 -19.59 -10.76
C GLN A 564 -4.53 -19.06 -10.68
N LEU A 565 -4.27 -17.86 -11.21
CA LEU A 565 -2.93 -17.26 -11.16
C LEU A 565 -2.48 -17.01 -9.71
N MET A 566 -3.39 -16.57 -8.84
CA MET A 566 -3.11 -16.50 -7.41
C MET A 566 -2.73 -17.88 -6.86
N ALA A 567 -3.52 -18.92 -7.15
CA ALA A 567 -3.26 -20.28 -6.68
C ALA A 567 -1.93 -20.85 -7.18
N ASP A 568 -1.59 -20.60 -8.45
CA ASP A 568 -0.31 -21.01 -9.04
C ASP A 568 0.87 -20.39 -8.29
N LYS A 569 0.76 -19.10 -7.93
CA LYS A 569 1.79 -18.39 -7.16
C LYS A 569 1.92 -18.87 -5.71
N LEU A 570 0.87 -19.39 -5.08
CA LEU A 570 1.00 -20.06 -3.77
C LEU A 570 1.96 -21.24 -3.86
N ALA A 571 1.77 -22.12 -4.85
CA ALA A 571 2.64 -23.27 -5.08
C ALA A 571 4.08 -22.83 -5.41
N VAL A 572 4.24 -21.83 -6.27
CA VAL A 572 5.56 -21.28 -6.60
C VAL A 572 6.25 -20.74 -5.35
N ALA A 573 5.55 -19.96 -4.52
CA ALA A 573 6.14 -19.35 -3.33
C ALA A 573 6.70 -20.41 -2.37
N VAL A 574 5.90 -21.44 -2.09
CA VAL A 574 6.30 -22.55 -1.21
C VAL A 574 7.46 -23.35 -1.82
N ASN A 575 7.42 -23.62 -3.12
CA ASN A 575 8.54 -24.29 -3.81
C ASN A 575 9.84 -23.48 -3.77
N GLN A 576 9.76 -22.15 -3.68
CA GLN A 576 10.92 -21.27 -3.53
C GLN A 576 11.43 -21.16 -2.08
N GLY A 577 10.65 -21.66 -1.11
CA GLY A 577 11.01 -21.72 0.32
C GLY A 577 10.24 -20.73 1.20
N ALA A 578 9.18 -20.08 0.71
CA ALA A 578 8.28 -19.29 1.53
C ALA A 578 7.27 -20.23 2.23
N ASN A 579 7.60 -20.69 3.43
CA ASN A 579 6.80 -21.69 4.16
C ASN A 579 5.48 -21.15 4.74
N ALA A 580 5.28 -19.83 4.68
CA ALA A 580 4.01 -19.17 4.90
C ALA A 580 3.77 -18.18 3.75
N VAL A 581 2.56 -18.21 3.17
CA VAL A 581 2.18 -17.33 2.07
C VAL A 581 0.69 -16.99 2.11
N THR A 582 0.37 -15.70 1.92
CA THR A 582 -1.00 -15.22 1.78
C THR A 582 -1.17 -14.32 0.55
N TYR A 583 -2.21 -14.58 -0.24
CA TYR A 583 -2.57 -13.72 -1.39
C TYR A 583 -3.44 -12.54 -0.94
N TRP A 584 -3.40 -11.44 -1.68
CA TRP A 584 -4.32 -10.32 -1.55
C TRP A 584 -5.50 -10.52 -2.52
N GLN A 585 -6.74 -10.70 -2.07
CA GLN A 585 -7.19 -10.98 -0.70
C GLN A 585 -8.36 -11.96 -0.73
N TYR A 586 -8.63 -12.66 0.38
CA TYR A 586 -9.83 -13.46 0.51
C TYR A 586 -11.03 -12.56 0.77
N VAL A 587 -12.07 -12.68 -0.06
CA VAL A 587 -13.34 -11.96 0.08
C VAL A 587 -14.47 -12.94 -0.18
N ASP A 588 -15.45 -12.97 0.71
CA ASP A 588 -16.71 -13.67 0.49
C ASP A 588 -17.59 -12.85 -0.45
N ARG A 589 -17.57 -13.23 -1.72
CA ARG A 589 -18.29 -12.52 -2.79
C ARG A 589 -19.79 -12.83 -2.76
N ASP A 590 -20.18 -13.93 -2.12
CA ASP A 590 -21.58 -14.28 -1.95
C ASP A 590 -22.21 -13.41 -0.86
N TYR A 591 -21.46 -13.12 0.21
CA TYR A 591 -21.87 -12.16 1.24
C TYR A 591 -21.78 -10.72 0.75
N THR A 592 -20.66 -10.29 0.17
CA THR A 592 -20.47 -8.87 -0.16
C THR A 592 -21.13 -8.46 -1.47
N GLN A 593 -21.35 -9.41 -2.39
CA GLN A 593 -21.73 -9.14 -3.79
C GLN A 593 -20.75 -8.20 -4.51
N GLN A 594 -19.51 -8.12 -4.02
CA GLN A 594 -18.44 -7.25 -4.52
C GLN A 594 -17.16 -8.06 -4.70
N ASP A 595 -16.11 -7.44 -5.24
CA ASP A 595 -14.76 -7.99 -5.26
C ASP A 595 -13.91 -7.48 -4.09
N GLY A 596 -14.52 -6.92 -3.05
CA GLY A 596 -13.85 -6.40 -1.86
C GLY A 596 -14.70 -6.53 -0.60
N TRP A 597 -14.09 -6.21 0.55
CA TRP A 597 -14.79 -6.16 1.84
C TRP A 597 -15.56 -4.84 2.01
N TYR A 598 -16.58 -4.65 1.17
CA TYR A 598 -17.57 -3.58 1.26
C TYR A 598 -18.90 -4.04 0.65
N ILE A 599 -20.01 -3.49 1.12
CA ILE A 599 -21.36 -3.75 0.61
C ILE A 599 -21.97 -2.41 0.24
N TYR A 600 -22.42 -2.32 -1.01
CA TYR A 600 -23.27 -1.24 -1.47
C TYR A 600 -24.72 -1.71 -1.56
N THR A 601 -25.68 -0.82 -1.30
CA THR A 601 -27.11 -1.13 -1.48
C THR A 601 -27.40 -1.51 -2.92
N GLU A 602 -28.47 -2.30 -3.14
CA GLU A 602 -28.89 -2.69 -4.49
C GLU A 602 -29.09 -1.48 -5.41
N GLU A 603 -29.57 -0.35 -4.87
CA GLU A 603 -29.73 0.91 -5.60
C GLU A 603 -28.38 1.47 -6.07
N VAL A 604 -27.37 1.53 -5.20
CA VAL A 604 -26.02 1.99 -5.57
C VAL A 604 -25.39 1.04 -6.60
N GLN A 605 -25.59 -0.27 -6.44
CA GLN A 605 -25.09 -1.27 -7.40
C GLN A 605 -25.76 -1.12 -8.77
N ALA A 606 -27.08 -0.93 -8.82
CA ALA A 606 -27.84 -0.71 -10.04
C ALA A 606 -27.39 0.55 -10.81
N LEU A 607 -26.84 1.54 -10.09
CA LEU A 607 -26.26 2.75 -10.68
C LEU A 607 -24.81 2.56 -11.16
N GLY A 608 -24.18 1.40 -10.94
CA GLY A 608 -22.80 1.11 -11.33
C GLY A 608 -21.76 1.37 -10.24
N GLY A 609 -22.17 1.42 -8.98
CA GLY A 609 -21.29 1.63 -7.83
C GLY A 609 -21.00 3.10 -7.50
N VAL A 610 -20.06 3.34 -6.59
CA VAL A 610 -19.77 4.68 -6.03
C VAL A 610 -18.55 5.33 -6.68
N VAL A 611 -17.48 4.55 -6.80
CA VAL A 611 -16.17 4.99 -7.32
C VAL A 611 -15.51 3.85 -8.08
N SER A 612 -14.87 4.16 -9.20
CA SER A 612 -14.09 3.16 -9.96
C SER A 612 -12.71 2.94 -9.34
N ASN A 613 -12.02 1.86 -9.73
CA ASN A 613 -10.61 1.64 -9.36
C ASN A 613 -9.70 2.85 -9.69
N ALA A 614 -10.03 3.58 -10.77
CA ALA A 614 -9.31 4.78 -11.19
C ALA A 614 -9.65 6.05 -10.37
N GLY A 615 -10.49 5.94 -9.34
CA GLY A 615 -10.97 7.08 -8.56
C GLY A 615 -12.02 7.93 -9.28
N ILE A 616 -12.67 7.42 -10.33
CA ILE A 616 -13.73 8.16 -11.02
C ILE A 616 -15.01 8.03 -10.20
N ILE A 617 -15.57 9.15 -9.77
CA ILE A 617 -16.79 9.23 -8.98
C ILE A 617 -18.01 9.05 -9.88
N ASN A 618 -18.88 8.12 -9.51
CA ASN A 618 -20.19 7.95 -10.12
C ASN A 618 -21.21 8.79 -9.35
N THR A 619 -21.51 10.02 -9.81
CA THR A 619 -22.34 10.98 -9.05
C THR A 619 -23.69 10.40 -8.60
N PRO A 620 -24.48 9.73 -9.47
CA PRO A 620 -25.75 9.13 -9.03
C PRO A 620 -25.57 8.13 -7.88
N GLY A 621 -24.59 7.21 -8.00
CA GLY A 621 -24.32 6.23 -6.94
C GLY A 621 -23.75 6.88 -5.67
N TRP A 622 -22.95 7.93 -5.82
CA TRP A 622 -22.40 8.72 -4.72
C TRP A 622 -23.48 9.41 -3.89
N ASP A 623 -24.48 10.00 -4.55
CA ASP A 623 -25.59 10.69 -3.88
C ASP A 623 -26.42 9.74 -3.02
N VAL A 624 -26.69 8.53 -3.51
CA VAL A 624 -27.36 7.48 -2.74
C VAL A 624 -26.45 7.00 -1.60
N TYR A 625 -25.19 6.69 -1.88
CA TYR A 625 -24.26 6.16 -0.87
C TYR A 625 -24.07 7.10 0.32
N LYS A 626 -23.96 8.41 0.09
CA LYS A 626 -23.87 9.41 1.17
C LYS A 626 -25.00 9.30 2.20
N THR A 627 -26.21 8.96 1.75
CA THR A 627 -27.36 8.79 2.67
C THR A 627 -27.17 7.60 3.61
N THR A 628 -26.67 6.47 3.09
CA THR A 628 -26.41 5.24 3.86
C THR A 628 -25.33 5.39 4.92
N VAL A 629 -24.44 6.37 4.76
CA VAL A 629 -23.44 6.65 5.79
C VAL A 629 -23.96 7.64 6.82
N ALA A 630 -24.72 8.64 6.38
CA ALA A 630 -25.35 9.60 7.29
C ALA A 630 -26.32 8.92 8.29
N ASP A 631 -26.97 7.84 7.88
CA ASP A 631 -27.88 7.06 8.74
C ASP A 631 -27.23 5.83 9.41
N GLY A 632 -25.96 5.53 9.10
CA GLY A 632 -25.20 4.43 9.70
C GLY A 632 -25.52 3.04 9.15
N THR A 633 -26.20 2.92 8.00
CA THR A 633 -26.56 1.64 7.37
C THR A 633 -25.50 1.07 6.40
N PHE A 634 -24.40 1.79 6.19
CA PHE A 634 -23.29 1.37 5.34
C PHE A 634 -22.48 0.19 5.91
N TRP A 635 -21.74 -0.49 5.04
CA TRP A 635 -20.85 -1.58 5.44
C TRP A 635 -19.57 -1.57 4.58
N GLY A 636 -18.44 -1.25 5.20
CA GLY A 636 -17.16 -1.13 4.52
C GLY A 636 -17.08 0.05 3.53
N ALA A 637 -15.96 0.14 2.81
CA ALA A 637 -15.72 1.13 1.76
C ALA A 637 -14.70 0.60 0.75
N TYR A 638 -14.84 0.99 -0.52
CA TYR A 638 -13.86 0.68 -1.55
C TYR A 638 -12.68 1.66 -1.50
N ILE A 639 -11.64 1.30 -0.74
CA ILE A 639 -10.48 2.16 -0.43
C ILE A 639 -9.16 1.38 -0.43
N THR A 640 -8.07 2.06 -0.78
CA THR A 640 -6.68 1.65 -0.55
C THR A 640 -6.35 0.19 -0.89
N GLY A 641 -6.81 -0.32 -2.02
CA GLY A 641 -6.58 -1.73 -2.39
C GLY A 641 -7.67 -2.68 -1.89
N ALA A 642 -8.85 -2.20 -1.51
CA ALA A 642 -9.93 -3.03 -1.00
C ALA A 642 -10.55 -3.96 -2.06
N GLY A 643 -10.24 -3.81 -3.34
CA GLY A 643 -10.77 -4.65 -4.42
C GLY A 643 -9.94 -5.89 -4.72
N GLY A 644 -10.28 -6.56 -5.82
CA GLY A 644 -9.48 -7.68 -6.35
C GLY A 644 -9.61 -9.01 -5.60
N GLY A 645 -10.48 -9.09 -4.60
CA GLY A 645 -10.69 -10.25 -3.75
C GLY A 645 -11.16 -11.51 -4.47
N ARG A 646 -10.77 -12.68 -3.94
CA ARG A 646 -11.08 -14.00 -4.47
C ARG A 646 -11.40 -14.98 -3.33
N GLN A 647 -12.50 -15.71 -3.47
CA GLN A 647 -12.79 -16.90 -2.66
C GLN A 647 -12.28 -18.17 -3.35
N ASN A 648 -12.15 -19.26 -2.59
CA ASN A 648 -11.80 -20.59 -3.08
C ASN A 648 -10.48 -20.67 -3.88
N VAL A 649 -9.46 -19.89 -3.53
CA VAL A 649 -8.15 -19.97 -4.22
C VAL A 649 -7.39 -21.25 -3.86
N LEU A 650 -7.54 -21.75 -2.62
CA LEU A 650 -6.79 -22.91 -2.14
C LEU A 650 -7.12 -24.21 -2.91
N GLU A 651 -8.36 -24.44 -3.30
CA GLU A 651 -8.74 -25.63 -4.09
C GLU A 651 -8.10 -25.63 -5.49
N LEU A 652 -7.69 -24.47 -5.99
CA LEU A 652 -7.11 -24.31 -7.32
C LEU A 652 -5.59 -24.51 -7.36
N VAL A 653 -4.93 -24.74 -6.21
CA VAL A 653 -3.47 -24.86 -6.14
C VAL A 653 -3.04 -26.17 -6.85
N PRO A 654 -2.20 -26.09 -7.89
CA PRO A 654 -1.96 -27.21 -8.81
C PRO A 654 -1.11 -28.32 -8.19
N ALA A 655 -1.24 -29.54 -8.71
CA ALA A 655 -0.69 -30.80 -8.18
C ALA A 655 0.84 -30.98 -8.18
N THR A 656 1.64 -29.91 -8.10
CA THR A 656 3.11 -29.93 -8.25
C THR A 656 3.54 -30.48 -9.61
N ASN A 657 3.55 -29.64 -10.67
CA ASN A 657 4.32 -29.82 -11.91
C ASN A 657 4.14 -28.69 -12.93
N VAL A 658 3.79 -27.47 -12.50
CA VAL A 658 4.20 -26.33 -13.33
C VAL A 658 5.71 -26.36 -13.19
N SER A 659 6.41 -26.95 -14.16
CA SER A 659 7.84 -26.79 -14.27
C SER A 659 8.03 -25.29 -14.22
N ALA A 660 8.51 -24.77 -13.09
CA ALA A 660 9.32 -23.59 -13.13
C ALA A 660 10.31 -23.95 -14.23
N SER A 661 10.18 -23.31 -15.40
CA SER A 661 11.17 -23.43 -16.45
C SER A 661 12.49 -23.32 -15.71
N LEU A 662 13.25 -24.44 -15.72
CA LEU A 662 14.42 -24.59 -14.85
C LEU A 662 15.19 -23.27 -14.93
N PRO A 663 15.55 -22.66 -13.79
CA PRO A 663 16.22 -21.37 -13.81
C PRO A 663 17.36 -21.48 -14.82
N VAL A 664 17.31 -20.66 -15.87
CA VAL A 664 18.39 -20.61 -16.85
C VAL A 664 19.66 -20.43 -16.02
N PRO A 665 20.62 -21.37 -16.05
CA PRO A 665 21.78 -21.28 -15.18
C PRO A 665 22.46 -19.97 -15.47
N TRP A 666 22.55 -19.10 -14.46
CA TRP A 666 23.22 -17.82 -14.62
C TRP A 666 24.64 -18.04 -15.13
N PRO A 667 25.08 -17.32 -16.18
CA PRO A 667 26.46 -17.42 -16.63
C PRO A 667 27.38 -16.97 -15.48
N LYS A 668 28.41 -17.78 -15.20
CA LYS A 668 29.38 -17.59 -14.10
C LYS A 668 30.15 -16.24 -14.12
N ASN A 669 29.90 -15.38 -15.10
CA ASN A 669 30.70 -14.18 -15.39
C ASN A 669 29.93 -12.86 -15.25
N TYR A 670 28.76 -12.84 -14.61
CA TYR A 670 28.06 -11.58 -14.37
C TYR A 670 28.75 -10.78 -13.25
N THR A 671 29.60 -9.82 -13.65
CA THR A 671 30.20 -8.83 -12.75
C THR A 671 29.34 -7.57 -12.76
N SER A 672 29.11 -7.00 -11.58
CA SER A 672 28.30 -5.80 -11.37
C SER A 672 28.90 -4.57 -12.04
N LEU A 673 28.06 -3.85 -12.79
CA LEU A 673 28.23 -2.47 -13.30
C LEU A 673 29.26 -2.26 -14.42
N HIS A 674 28.76 -2.13 -15.65
CA HIS A 674 29.06 -1.01 -16.56
C HIS A 674 28.02 -0.96 -17.69
N HIS A 675 27.28 0.14 -17.79
CA HIS A 675 26.55 0.48 -19.02
C HIS A 675 27.55 0.89 -20.09
N GLY A 676 27.64 0.05 -21.11
CA GLY A 676 28.17 0.34 -22.42
C GLY A 676 27.72 -0.80 -23.30
N LEU A 677 26.76 -0.55 -24.20
CA LEU A 677 26.40 -1.48 -25.27
C LEU A 677 27.69 -1.86 -26.00
N LYS A 678 28.19 -3.08 -25.77
CA LYS A 678 29.11 -3.69 -26.74
C LYS A 678 28.24 -4.12 -27.90
N CYS A 679 28.11 -3.24 -28.89
CA CYS A 679 27.60 -3.61 -30.20
C CYS A 679 28.51 -4.69 -30.78
N ASP A 680 27.88 -5.73 -31.31
CA ASP A 680 28.52 -6.71 -32.17
C ASP A 680 28.92 -6.00 -33.49
N PRO A 681 30.22 -5.90 -33.83
CA PRO A 681 30.67 -5.17 -35.01
C PRO A 681 30.30 -5.84 -36.34
N GLU A 682 29.66 -7.02 -36.33
CA GLU A 682 29.29 -7.74 -37.55
C GLU A 682 27.81 -7.60 -37.96
N SER A 683 26.96 -6.93 -37.16
CA SER A 683 25.56 -6.72 -37.56
C SER A 683 25.41 -5.52 -38.50
N SER A 684 25.03 -5.80 -39.76
CA SER A 684 24.86 -4.80 -40.83
C SER A 684 23.77 -3.77 -40.55
N ASP A 685 22.92 -4.01 -39.55
CA ASP A 685 21.75 -3.19 -39.25
C ASP A 685 22.10 -2.00 -38.35
N CYS A 686 23.18 -2.06 -37.57
CA CYS A 686 23.61 -0.97 -36.68
C CYS A 686 24.22 0.25 -37.40
N ALA A 687 24.68 0.09 -38.65
CA ALA A 687 25.32 1.19 -39.39
C ALA A 687 24.30 2.24 -39.91
N LYS A 688 23.03 1.85 -40.04
CA LYS A 688 21.96 2.74 -40.52
C LYS A 688 21.44 3.62 -39.40
N ASP A 689 21.22 3.03 -38.23
CA ASP A 689 20.65 3.73 -37.07
C ASP A 689 21.66 4.70 -36.43
N ALA A 690 22.96 4.39 -36.48
CA ALA A 690 24.02 5.28 -36.01
C ALA A 690 24.21 6.54 -36.88
N LYS A 691 23.73 6.52 -38.13
CA LYS A 691 23.77 7.68 -39.02
C LYS A 691 22.58 8.62 -38.78
N GLU A 692 21.38 8.06 -38.58
CA GLU A 692 20.18 8.86 -38.28
C GLU A 692 20.24 9.53 -36.90
N ALA A 693 20.86 8.88 -35.90
CA ALA A 693 21.05 9.47 -34.57
C ALA A 693 22.13 10.56 -34.49
N LYS A 694 22.89 10.79 -35.57
CA LYS A 694 23.95 11.81 -35.64
C LYS A 694 23.53 13.05 -36.42
N ASP A 695 22.45 12.93 -37.20
CA ASP A 695 21.86 14.01 -38.00
C ASP A 695 20.66 14.69 -37.28
N LEU A 696 20.19 14.12 -36.15
CA LEU A 696 19.31 14.73 -35.13
C LEU A 696 20.14 15.33 -33.99
#